data_AF-A0A5J9WMP9-F1
#
_entry.id   AF-A0A5J9WMP9-F1
#
_cell.length_a   1.000
_cell.length_b   1.000
_cell.length_c   1.000
_cell.angle_alpha   90.00
_cell.angle_beta   90.00
_cell.angle_gamma   90.00
#
_symmetry.space_group_name_H-M   'P 1'
#
loop_
_entity.id
_entity.type
_entity.pdbx_description
1 polymer ?
#
loop_
_entity_poly.entity_id
_entity_poly.type
_entity_poly.pdbx_seq_one_letter_code
_entity_poly.pdbx_strand_id
1 'polypeptide(L)'
;MELELSHETMCREVELKTEATNLISARENDLSHENEMLKQKMLDSLCKEHQIVELMAKIEADRLFLTIDERFQLVIDHVQNYISEQINMVTKLSNELDIIQISAEELSTQNSLLQSELSRKDELAKGLSFDLSLLQESASVAKDQADELTVVKKSLEQELASKSLELDAAFSDRQLLEGQIRKGNEKVTALEEELAKKFDELNIVSMQNDELKSKLEHIEGTSRTMEEELANKVEAIGRLEEELIELRSLIEERNNNFQSLQNDLSKLLDDKQRCEAHVLILQENLEMAQARAEESEAIATESRQIAEERKVYAEEKDEEVKLLERSIEELESTVCALENKVEKIEKEAKRHRTLREELEVELEKVRQQMLAVPSSRKSWRSLEDGGVDLDGSSRHQRDVHNELLGAQESIRILQKEVSEKESEISQCKAHIAELNIHAEAAAQEYKQKLMVLEALVQQVKTENSSANACSMRQEKISSKPRGSGSPFKCIGIGFVQQLNSEKDEELSAAKQRIMELEGLAASRQKEIFMLNAKLATTESMTHDVIRDMLTVKMSMTTCAALVDNQQKMETKESFVSHAHESKEPSNELMKLKKQLDEFIEERQSWLDEMNQKQSELGTARITVEKLRQREHFMVAEIELLKAENSNYKTIILNLEDEVKKLTRQQNLQLRINHHVKTKEENALLKRQNEELSTKLKQLGANLARTKEELARYRVSNGKNPYEQIEEEELLRKKLDESEQYRSRLAENLSGLCASILKVAGVQNPESDSSLLKASECLNELQYRIGSLQSEVEDLKLKCKLFHEKACLSELRSDSSSWCSGTKEHSTSPSLCRSPSISSFP
;
A
#
# COMPACT_ATOMS: atom_id res chain seq x y z
N MET A 1 -108.41 -282.88 77.20
CA MET A 1 -107.46 -283.38 76.19
C MET A 1 -107.36 -282.45 74.97
N GLU A 2 -107.78 -281.18 75.02
CA GLU A 2 -106.94 -280.05 75.48
C GLU A 2 -105.52 -279.98 74.87
N LEU A 3 -104.70 -281.03 74.99
CA LEU A 3 -103.27 -280.99 74.67
C LEU A 3 -102.91 -280.98 73.18
N GLU A 4 -103.68 -281.61 72.28
CA GLU A 4 -103.29 -281.69 70.84
C GLU A 4 -103.85 -280.56 69.97
N LEU A 5 -105.04 -280.05 70.30
CA LEU A 5 -105.61 -278.81 69.71
C LEU A 5 -104.66 -277.61 69.91
N SER A 6 -103.78 -277.70 70.92
CA SER A 6 -102.77 -276.69 71.25
C SER A 6 -101.58 -276.62 70.27
N HIS A 7 -101.35 -277.61 69.40
CA HIS A 7 -100.07 -277.69 68.68
C HIS A 7 -100.08 -277.10 67.26
N GLU A 8 -101.01 -277.48 66.38
CA GLU A 8 -100.94 -277.07 64.97
C GLU A 8 -101.21 -275.57 64.75
N THR A 9 -101.93 -274.94 65.69
CA THR A 9 -102.16 -273.48 65.74
C THR A 9 -100.84 -272.69 65.72
N MET A 10 -99.80 -273.18 66.42
CA MET A 10 -98.48 -272.53 66.43
C MET A 10 -97.78 -272.60 65.07
N CYS A 11 -97.95 -273.69 64.31
CA CYS A 11 -97.18 -273.95 63.10
C CYS A 11 -97.38 -272.87 62.02
N ARG A 12 -98.61 -272.36 61.87
CA ARG A 12 -98.91 -271.25 60.92
C ARG A 12 -98.60 -269.86 61.50
N GLU A 13 -98.49 -269.72 62.82
CA GLU A 13 -98.01 -268.47 63.43
C GLU A 13 -96.49 -268.26 63.24
N VAL A 14 -95.75 -269.33 62.96
CA VAL A 14 -94.34 -269.23 62.52
C VAL A 14 -94.26 -268.66 61.11
N GLU A 15 -95.10 -269.14 60.19
CA GLU A 15 -95.17 -268.65 58.81
C GLU A 15 -95.59 -267.17 58.73
N LEU A 16 -96.49 -266.73 59.63
CA LEU A 16 -96.84 -265.31 59.85
C LEU A 16 -95.63 -264.38 60.10
N LYS A 17 -94.49 -264.92 60.52
CA LYS A 17 -93.28 -264.14 60.86
C LYS A 17 -92.19 -264.26 59.81
N THR A 18 -91.95 -265.45 59.25
CA THR A 18 -90.84 -265.69 58.31
C THR A 18 -90.94 -264.83 57.03
N GLU A 19 -92.14 -264.72 56.45
CA GLU A 19 -92.33 -263.96 55.21
C GLU A 19 -92.26 -262.44 55.45
N ALA A 20 -92.77 -261.98 56.60
CA ALA A 20 -92.64 -260.59 57.05
C ALA A 20 -91.16 -260.19 57.26
N THR A 21 -90.36 -261.05 57.90
CA THR A 21 -88.91 -260.78 58.08
C THR A 21 -88.14 -260.73 56.76
N ASN A 22 -88.52 -261.53 55.76
CA ASN A 22 -87.85 -261.53 54.46
C ASN A 22 -88.09 -260.23 53.67
N LEU A 23 -89.32 -259.69 53.67
CA LEU A 23 -89.61 -258.42 53.00
C LEU A 23 -89.09 -257.19 53.76
N ILE A 24 -89.00 -257.25 55.09
CA ILE A 24 -88.31 -256.21 55.88
C ILE A 24 -86.81 -256.19 55.51
N SER A 25 -86.16 -257.35 55.44
CA SER A 25 -84.76 -257.48 55.01
C SER A 25 -84.53 -256.95 53.59
N ALA A 26 -85.43 -257.25 52.64
CA ALA A 26 -85.34 -256.69 51.27
C ALA A 26 -85.35 -255.15 51.29
N ARG A 27 -86.30 -254.55 52.01
CA ARG A 27 -86.44 -253.08 52.14
C ARG A 27 -85.27 -252.43 52.88
N GLU A 28 -84.65 -253.12 53.82
CA GLU A 28 -83.47 -252.63 54.54
C GLU A 28 -82.22 -252.59 53.64
N ASN A 29 -82.10 -253.49 52.66
CA ASN A 29 -81.05 -253.47 51.65
C ASN A 29 -81.21 -252.29 50.66
N ASP A 30 -82.43 -251.98 50.20
CA ASP A 30 -82.70 -250.79 49.37
C ASP A 30 -82.21 -249.51 50.05
N LEU A 31 -82.60 -249.33 51.32
CA LEU A 31 -82.25 -248.17 52.14
C LEU A 31 -80.75 -248.10 52.45
N SER A 32 -80.07 -249.24 52.60
CA SER A 32 -78.62 -249.29 52.78
C SER A 32 -77.88 -248.85 51.50
N HIS A 33 -78.30 -249.34 50.33
CA HIS A 33 -77.60 -249.09 49.08
C HIS A 33 -77.61 -247.62 48.65
N GLU A 34 -78.75 -246.92 48.78
CA GLU A 34 -78.84 -245.50 48.39
C GLU A 34 -78.18 -244.55 49.42
N ASN A 35 -78.17 -244.92 50.70
CA ASN A 35 -77.44 -244.19 51.75
C ASN A 35 -75.91 -244.20 51.48
N GLU A 36 -75.38 -245.30 50.94
CA GLU A 36 -73.98 -245.38 50.49
C GLU A 36 -73.70 -244.44 49.30
N MET A 37 -74.65 -244.28 48.37
CA MET A 37 -74.52 -243.34 47.25
C MET A 37 -74.54 -241.86 47.72
N LEU A 38 -75.31 -241.54 48.77
CA LEU A 38 -75.35 -240.21 49.37
C LEU A 38 -74.02 -239.83 50.03
N LYS A 39 -73.35 -240.77 50.72
CA LYS A 39 -72.00 -240.55 51.28
C LYS A 39 -70.99 -240.15 50.20
N GLN A 40 -71.01 -240.82 49.04
CA GLN A 40 -70.07 -240.52 47.96
C GLN A 40 -70.25 -239.10 47.40
N LYS A 41 -71.50 -238.61 47.31
CA LYS A 41 -71.79 -237.22 46.92
C LYS A 41 -71.26 -236.17 47.91
N MET A 42 -71.21 -236.48 49.22
CA MET A 42 -70.60 -235.58 50.20
C MET A 42 -69.07 -235.48 50.05
N LEU A 43 -68.39 -236.61 49.83
CA LEU A 43 -66.92 -236.66 49.79
C LEU A 43 -66.36 -235.80 48.64
N ASP A 44 -66.98 -235.88 47.47
CA ASP A 44 -66.63 -235.09 46.28
C ASP A 44 -66.89 -233.58 46.43
N SER A 45 -67.78 -233.19 47.35
CA SER A 45 -68.06 -231.79 47.67
C SER A 45 -66.96 -231.19 48.56
N LEU A 46 -66.58 -231.92 49.63
CA LEU A 46 -65.53 -231.51 50.57
C LEU A 46 -64.17 -231.31 49.89
N CYS A 47 -63.83 -232.15 48.91
CA CYS A 47 -62.57 -232.05 48.17
C CYS A 47 -62.44 -230.71 47.40
N LYS A 48 -63.56 -230.19 46.87
CA LYS A 48 -63.61 -228.90 46.15
C LYS A 48 -63.59 -227.71 47.09
N GLU A 49 -64.15 -227.85 48.28
CA GLU A 49 -64.20 -226.80 49.30
C GLU A 49 -62.79 -226.48 49.84
N HIS A 50 -61.93 -227.49 50.02
CA HIS A 50 -60.58 -227.30 50.59
C HIS A 50 -59.64 -226.46 49.69
N GLN A 51 -59.64 -226.69 48.38
CA GLN A 51 -58.76 -225.95 47.45
C GLN A 51 -59.15 -224.47 47.28
N ILE A 52 -60.41 -224.11 47.53
CA ILE A 52 -60.87 -222.71 47.48
C ILE A 52 -60.25 -221.90 48.63
N VAL A 53 -60.07 -222.50 49.81
CA VAL A 53 -59.49 -221.83 50.98
C VAL A 53 -58.02 -221.45 50.76
N GLU A 54 -57.22 -222.33 50.15
CA GLU A 54 -55.80 -222.09 49.88
C GLU A 54 -55.59 -220.92 48.90
N LEU A 55 -56.43 -220.81 47.87
CA LEU A 55 -56.39 -219.70 46.90
C LEU A 55 -56.77 -218.35 47.53
N MET A 56 -57.79 -218.31 48.41
CA MET A 56 -58.17 -217.06 49.09
C MET A 56 -57.07 -216.52 49.99
N ALA A 57 -56.43 -217.38 50.80
CA ALA A 57 -55.45 -216.96 51.80
C ALA A 57 -54.24 -216.22 51.19
N LYS A 58 -53.83 -216.58 49.97
CA LYS A 58 -52.69 -215.94 49.31
C LYS A 58 -53.07 -214.63 48.62
N ILE A 59 -54.24 -214.56 48.00
CA ILE A 59 -54.77 -213.32 47.40
C ILE A 59 -54.92 -212.23 48.45
N GLU A 60 -55.35 -212.57 49.67
CA GLU A 60 -55.45 -211.62 50.79
C GLU A 60 -54.08 -211.05 51.21
N ALA A 61 -53.00 -211.85 51.13
CA ALA A 61 -51.65 -211.44 51.49
C ALA A 61 -51.02 -210.50 50.44
N ASP A 62 -51.11 -210.84 49.16
CA ASP A 62 -50.59 -210.01 48.06
C ASP A 62 -51.33 -208.66 47.99
N ARG A 63 -52.66 -208.67 48.24
CA ARG A 63 -53.51 -207.48 48.39
C ARG A 63 -53.09 -206.59 49.55
N LEU A 64 -52.77 -207.18 50.72
CA LEU A 64 -52.27 -206.43 51.87
C LEU A 64 -50.92 -205.76 51.58
N PHE A 65 -50.02 -206.44 50.87
CA PHE A 65 -48.71 -205.89 50.52
C PHE A 65 -48.83 -204.66 49.61
N LEU A 66 -49.63 -204.76 48.53
CA LEU A 66 -49.93 -203.63 47.64
C LEU A 66 -50.54 -202.43 48.40
N THR A 67 -51.50 -202.69 49.30
CA THR A 67 -52.16 -201.64 50.10
C THR A 67 -51.20 -200.92 51.05
N ILE A 68 -50.13 -201.59 51.50
CA ILE A 68 -49.09 -201.00 52.35
C ILE A 68 -48.10 -200.18 51.50
N ASP A 69 -47.69 -200.70 50.35
CA ASP A 69 -46.76 -200.04 49.42
C ASP A 69 -47.34 -198.73 48.87
N GLU A 70 -48.61 -198.75 48.42
CA GLU A 70 -49.37 -197.55 48.02
C GLU A 70 -49.39 -196.48 49.12
N ARG A 71 -49.54 -196.88 50.40
CA ARG A 71 -49.53 -195.94 51.53
C ARG A 71 -48.14 -195.41 51.85
N PHE A 72 -47.09 -196.19 51.69
CA PHE A 72 -45.72 -195.69 51.83
C PHE A 72 -45.39 -194.68 50.75
N GLN A 73 -45.74 -194.95 49.48
CA GLN A 73 -45.50 -194.00 48.39
C GLN A 73 -46.27 -192.69 48.62
N LEU A 74 -47.53 -192.75 49.05
CA LEU A 74 -48.34 -191.54 49.34
C LEU A 74 -47.73 -190.70 50.48
N VAL A 75 -47.11 -191.32 51.49
CA VAL A 75 -46.36 -190.62 52.54
C VAL A 75 -45.05 -190.01 51.99
N ILE A 76 -44.31 -190.73 51.15
CA ILE A 76 -43.09 -190.25 50.49
C ILE A 76 -43.41 -189.01 49.64
N ASP A 77 -44.43 -189.10 48.78
CA ASP A 77 -44.89 -188.00 47.93
C ASP A 77 -45.32 -186.79 48.76
N HIS A 78 -46.03 -186.99 49.88
CA HIS A 78 -46.44 -185.89 50.75
C HIS A 78 -45.24 -185.19 51.42
N VAL A 79 -44.25 -185.95 51.89
CA VAL A 79 -43.01 -185.41 52.47
C VAL A 79 -42.17 -184.69 51.41
N GLN A 80 -42.03 -185.24 50.20
CA GLN A 80 -41.28 -184.58 49.12
C GLN A 80 -41.95 -183.30 48.63
N ASN A 81 -43.29 -183.26 48.56
CA ASN A 81 -44.03 -182.03 48.27
C ASN A 81 -43.83 -180.97 49.36
N TYR A 82 -43.96 -181.33 50.65
CA TYR A 82 -43.72 -180.39 51.76
C TYR A 82 -42.28 -179.84 51.74
N ILE A 83 -41.27 -180.69 51.53
CA ILE A 83 -39.88 -180.24 51.38
C ILE A 83 -39.72 -179.28 50.19
N SER A 84 -40.37 -179.57 49.06
CA SER A 84 -40.32 -178.72 47.86
C SER A 84 -41.02 -177.37 48.07
N GLU A 85 -42.12 -177.32 48.82
CA GLU A 85 -42.78 -176.06 49.20
C GLU A 85 -41.91 -175.22 50.14
N GLN A 86 -41.30 -175.85 51.17
CA GLN A 86 -40.40 -175.16 52.10
C GLN A 86 -39.16 -174.60 51.39
N ILE A 87 -38.53 -175.38 50.49
CA ILE A 87 -37.42 -174.90 49.65
C ILE A 87 -37.88 -173.70 48.82
N ASN A 88 -39.01 -173.79 48.10
CA ASN A 88 -39.52 -172.69 47.27
C ASN A 88 -39.86 -171.42 48.07
N MET A 89 -40.29 -171.53 49.33
CA MET A 89 -40.46 -170.37 50.21
C MET A 89 -39.13 -169.75 50.62
N VAL A 90 -38.12 -170.56 50.95
CA VAL A 90 -36.77 -170.07 51.27
C VAL A 90 -36.12 -169.38 50.07
N THR A 91 -36.26 -169.92 48.84
CA THR A 91 -35.71 -169.25 47.64
C THR A 91 -36.39 -167.91 47.37
N LYS A 92 -37.71 -167.79 47.60
CA LYS A 92 -38.43 -166.52 47.48
C LYS A 92 -37.94 -165.49 48.51
N LEU A 93 -37.84 -165.89 49.77
CA LEU A 93 -37.35 -165.01 50.84
C LEU A 93 -35.90 -164.55 50.62
N SER A 94 -35.04 -165.41 50.06
CA SER A 94 -33.68 -165.02 49.64
C SER A 94 -33.72 -163.92 48.57
N ASN A 95 -34.48 -164.13 47.49
CA ASN A 95 -34.60 -163.16 46.41
C ASN A 95 -35.19 -161.81 46.87
N GLU A 96 -36.17 -161.85 47.79
CA GLU A 96 -36.73 -160.63 48.40
C GLU A 96 -35.69 -159.90 49.27
N LEU A 97 -34.85 -160.63 50.00
CA LEU A 97 -33.76 -160.04 50.79
C LEU A 97 -32.69 -159.37 49.90
N ASP A 98 -32.31 -160.01 48.80
CA ASP A 98 -31.34 -159.45 47.83
C ASP A 98 -31.87 -158.15 47.21
N ILE A 99 -33.16 -158.09 46.84
CA ILE A 99 -33.81 -156.88 46.31
C ILE A 99 -33.82 -155.76 47.36
N ILE A 100 -34.11 -156.09 48.63
CA ILE A 100 -34.09 -155.13 49.74
C ILE A 100 -32.66 -154.59 49.97
N GLN A 101 -31.64 -155.46 49.91
CA GLN A 101 -30.24 -155.02 50.06
C GLN A 101 -29.82 -154.08 48.92
N ILE A 102 -30.09 -154.43 47.67
CA ILE A 102 -29.81 -153.55 46.51
C ILE A 102 -30.52 -152.19 46.68
N SER A 103 -31.78 -152.20 47.12
CA SER A 103 -32.56 -150.97 47.37
C SER A 103 -31.96 -150.11 48.49
N ALA A 104 -31.43 -150.73 49.55
CA ALA A 104 -30.78 -150.03 50.66
C ALA A 104 -29.41 -149.45 50.27
N GLU A 105 -28.64 -150.18 49.47
CA GLU A 105 -27.37 -149.70 48.90
C GLU A 105 -27.61 -148.52 47.95
N GLU A 106 -28.61 -148.60 47.06
CA GLU A 106 -28.96 -147.49 46.18
C GLU A 106 -29.38 -146.24 46.98
N LEU A 107 -30.30 -146.37 47.94
CA LEU A 107 -30.71 -145.25 48.81
C LEU A 107 -29.52 -144.62 49.57
N SER A 108 -28.55 -145.44 50.00
CA SER A 108 -27.31 -144.94 50.63
C SER A 108 -26.48 -144.09 49.66
N THR A 109 -26.32 -144.54 48.41
CA THR A 109 -25.59 -143.74 47.38
C THR A 109 -26.31 -142.44 47.01
N GLN A 110 -27.65 -142.48 46.89
CA GLN A 110 -28.46 -141.28 46.61
C GLN A 110 -28.35 -140.25 47.75
N ASN A 111 -28.37 -140.69 49.02
CA ASN A 111 -28.22 -139.82 50.17
C ASN A 111 -26.83 -139.15 50.20
N SER A 112 -25.76 -139.89 49.90
CA SER A 112 -24.40 -139.34 49.77
C SER A 112 -24.30 -138.29 48.66
N LEU A 113 -24.95 -138.52 47.51
CA LEU A 113 -25.01 -137.55 46.41
C LEU A 113 -25.74 -136.27 46.83
N LEU A 114 -26.90 -136.39 47.48
CA LEU A 114 -27.66 -135.24 47.99
C LEU A 114 -26.87 -134.42 49.02
N GLN A 115 -26.11 -135.08 49.91
CA GLN A 115 -25.29 -134.40 50.92
C GLN A 115 -24.14 -133.60 50.27
N SER A 116 -23.49 -134.15 49.24
CA SER A 116 -22.44 -133.45 48.49
C SER A 116 -22.99 -132.25 47.67
N GLU A 117 -24.14 -132.42 47.00
CA GLU A 117 -24.80 -131.34 46.25
C GLU A 117 -25.35 -130.23 47.16
N LEU A 118 -25.81 -130.57 48.38
CA LEU A 118 -26.18 -129.58 49.40
C LEU A 118 -24.97 -128.74 49.82
N SER A 119 -23.82 -129.40 50.04
CA SER A 119 -22.57 -128.74 50.44
C SER A 119 -22.08 -127.79 49.35
N ARG A 120 -22.11 -128.23 48.08
CA ARG A 120 -21.78 -127.42 46.91
C ARG A 120 -22.71 -126.20 46.74
N LYS A 121 -23.99 -126.34 47.07
CA LYS A 121 -24.96 -125.23 47.04
C LYS A 121 -24.72 -124.21 48.15
N ASP A 122 -24.30 -124.65 49.33
CA ASP A 122 -23.97 -123.77 50.46
C ASP A 122 -22.67 -122.97 50.21
N GLU A 123 -21.66 -123.57 49.56
CA GLU A 123 -20.49 -122.83 49.05
C GLU A 123 -20.88 -121.80 47.96
N LEU A 124 -21.73 -122.19 47.02
CA LEU A 124 -22.18 -121.29 45.94
C LEU A 124 -23.04 -120.13 46.47
N ALA A 125 -23.84 -120.35 47.51
CA ALA A 125 -24.58 -119.31 48.21
C ALA A 125 -23.65 -118.30 48.91
N LYS A 126 -22.56 -118.78 49.53
CA LYS A 126 -21.54 -117.92 50.15
C LYS A 126 -20.82 -117.07 49.09
N GLY A 127 -20.44 -117.65 47.96
CA GLY A 127 -19.88 -116.93 46.81
C GLY A 127 -20.79 -115.80 46.34
N LEU A 128 -22.06 -116.10 46.05
CA LEU A 128 -23.04 -115.09 45.62
C LEU A 128 -23.29 -114.00 46.67
N SER A 129 -23.22 -114.32 47.97
CA SER A 129 -23.35 -113.32 49.04
C SER A 129 -22.14 -112.38 49.14
N PHE A 130 -20.94 -112.87 48.82
CA PHE A 130 -19.72 -112.06 48.71
C PHE A 130 -19.80 -111.14 47.47
N ASP A 131 -20.15 -111.70 46.31
CA ASP A 131 -20.29 -110.92 45.06
C ASP A 131 -21.34 -109.81 45.19
N LEU A 132 -22.48 -110.10 45.84
CA LEU A 132 -23.52 -109.12 46.13
C LEU A 132 -23.03 -108.01 47.07
N SER A 133 -22.21 -108.35 48.06
CA SER A 133 -21.61 -107.38 49.00
C SER A 133 -20.62 -106.46 48.28
N LEU A 134 -19.76 -107.03 47.41
CA LEU A 134 -18.79 -106.30 46.61
C LEU A 134 -19.48 -105.36 45.60
N LEU A 135 -20.60 -105.80 45.01
CA LEU A 135 -21.46 -104.98 44.15
C LEU A 135 -22.14 -103.84 44.94
N GLN A 136 -22.60 -104.09 46.16
CA GLN A 136 -23.20 -103.06 47.01
C GLN A 136 -22.17 -102.01 47.45
N GLU A 137 -20.95 -102.42 47.81
CA GLU A 137 -19.84 -101.51 48.12
C GLU A 137 -19.48 -100.67 46.88
N SER A 138 -19.31 -101.31 45.72
CA SER A 138 -19.04 -100.64 44.44
C SER A 138 -20.13 -99.64 44.06
N ALA A 139 -21.40 -99.97 44.31
CA ALA A 139 -22.54 -99.08 44.05
C ALA A 139 -22.61 -97.91 45.04
N SER A 140 -22.20 -98.07 46.30
CA SER A 140 -22.05 -96.96 47.24
C SER A 140 -20.95 -96.02 46.77
N VAL A 141 -19.73 -96.55 46.54
CA VAL A 141 -18.57 -95.75 46.12
C VAL A 141 -18.86 -94.99 44.81
N ALA A 142 -19.51 -95.64 43.83
CA ALA A 142 -19.90 -94.98 42.58
C ALA A 142 -20.96 -93.88 42.79
N LYS A 143 -21.86 -94.03 43.77
CA LYS A 143 -22.84 -93.00 44.13
C LYS A 143 -22.17 -91.84 44.88
N ASP A 144 -21.32 -92.12 45.86
CA ASP A 144 -20.63 -91.11 46.65
C ASP A 144 -19.71 -90.25 45.75
N GLN A 145 -19.01 -90.88 44.80
CA GLN A 145 -18.26 -90.20 43.73
C GLN A 145 -19.17 -89.38 42.79
N ALA A 146 -20.36 -89.87 42.44
CA ALA A 146 -21.30 -89.12 41.61
C ALA A 146 -21.83 -87.88 42.34
N ASP A 147 -22.16 -88.00 43.63
CA ASP A 147 -22.61 -86.88 44.46
C ASP A 147 -21.49 -85.83 44.61
N GLU A 148 -20.24 -86.23 44.90
CA GLU A 148 -19.06 -85.33 44.88
C GLU A 148 -18.89 -84.63 43.52
N LEU A 149 -18.95 -85.36 42.41
CA LEU A 149 -18.85 -84.80 41.06
C LEU A 149 -19.96 -83.79 40.76
N THR A 150 -21.18 -83.95 41.31
CA THR A 150 -22.23 -82.93 41.16
C THR A 150 -21.97 -81.67 41.98
N VAL A 151 -21.29 -81.77 43.13
CA VAL A 151 -20.88 -80.62 43.95
C VAL A 151 -19.74 -79.86 43.26
N VAL A 152 -18.71 -80.57 42.80
CA VAL A 152 -17.60 -79.99 42.02
C VAL A 152 -18.12 -79.34 40.74
N LYS A 153 -19.02 -80.01 40.01
CA LYS A 153 -19.67 -79.44 38.82
C LYS A 153 -20.39 -78.12 39.13
N LYS A 154 -21.23 -78.06 40.18
CA LYS A 154 -21.93 -76.82 40.56
C LYS A 154 -20.96 -75.70 40.94
N SER A 155 -19.87 -76.04 41.63
CA SER A 155 -18.80 -75.07 41.95
C SER A 155 -18.15 -74.51 40.68
N LEU A 156 -17.83 -75.36 39.71
CA LEU A 156 -17.25 -74.94 38.43
C LEU A 156 -18.25 -74.17 37.54
N GLU A 157 -19.54 -74.53 37.55
CA GLU A 157 -20.59 -73.77 36.87
C GLU A 157 -20.76 -72.36 37.48
N GLN A 158 -20.68 -72.23 38.81
CA GLN A 158 -20.72 -70.94 39.49
C GLN A 158 -19.44 -70.11 39.27
N GLU A 159 -18.26 -70.73 39.32
CA GLU A 159 -16.99 -70.06 39.01
C GLU A 159 -16.97 -69.59 37.55
N LEU A 160 -17.36 -70.44 36.59
CA LEU A 160 -17.47 -70.07 35.18
C LEU A 160 -18.44 -68.90 34.97
N ALA A 161 -19.58 -68.88 35.66
CA ALA A 161 -20.52 -67.76 35.62
C ALA A 161 -19.90 -66.46 36.17
N SER A 162 -19.17 -66.52 37.30
CA SER A 162 -18.45 -65.35 37.83
C SER A 162 -17.33 -64.87 36.89
N LYS A 163 -16.59 -65.79 36.26
CA LYS A 163 -15.52 -65.45 35.30
C LYS A 163 -16.06 -64.92 33.98
N SER A 164 -17.25 -65.33 33.55
CA SER A 164 -17.96 -64.67 32.44
C SER A 164 -18.31 -63.22 32.79
N LEU A 165 -18.88 -62.97 33.98
CA LEU A 165 -19.22 -61.62 34.42
C LEU A 165 -17.98 -60.71 34.60
N GLU A 166 -16.88 -61.24 35.13
CA GLU A 166 -15.58 -60.53 35.16
C GLU A 166 -15.08 -60.20 33.74
N LEU A 167 -15.22 -61.13 32.79
CA LEU A 167 -14.80 -60.94 31.40
C LEU A 167 -15.68 -59.91 30.67
N ASP A 168 -17.00 -59.94 30.88
CA ASP A 168 -17.96 -58.98 30.30
C ASP A 168 -17.72 -57.55 30.85
N ALA A 169 -17.39 -57.43 32.14
CA ALA A 169 -16.96 -56.18 32.75
C ALA A 169 -15.64 -55.67 32.15
N ALA A 170 -14.61 -56.52 32.08
CA ALA A 170 -13.31 -56.17 31.49
C ALA A 170 -13.42 -55.81 29.99
N PHE A 171 -14.32 -56.45 29.26
CA PHE A 171 -14.63 -56.11 27.86
C PHE A 171 -15.33 -54.75 27.74
N SER A 172 -16.21 -54.41 28.67
CA SER A 172 -16.88 -53.10 28.75
C SER A 172 -15.88 -51.98 29.05
N ASP A 173 -14.99 -52.18 30.02
CA ASP A 173 -13.89 -51.25 30.34
C ASP A 173 -12.91 -51.10 29.16
N ARG A 174 -12.61 -52.19 28.46
CA ARG A 174 -11.82 -52.16 27.23
C ARG A 174 -12.49 -51.31 26.14
N GLN A 175 -13.80 -51.47 25.90
CA GLN A 175 -14.51 -50.64 24.92
C GLN A 175 -14.51 -49.16 25.32
N LEU A 176 -14.63 -48.85 26.62
CA LEU A 176 -14.52 -47.49 27.14
C LEU A 176 -13.13 -46.90 26.86
N LEU A 177 -12.07 -47.66 27.11
CA LEU A 177 -10.68 -47.27 26.84
C LEU A 177 -10.41 -47.10 25.33
N GLU A 178 -10.85 -48.03 24.48
CA GLU A 178 -10.74 -47.90 23.02
C GLU A 178 -11.51 -46.66 22.50
N GLY A 179 -12.66 -46.34 23.11
CA GLY A 179 -13.42 -45.11 22.83
C GLY A 179 -12.72 -43.82 23.29
N GLN A 180 -12.00 -43.86 24.42
CA GLN A 180 -11.18 -42.74 24.89
C GLN A 180 -9.92 -42.55 24.03
N ILE A 181 -9.22 -43.63 23.68
CA ILE A 181 -8.03 -43.61 22.80
C ILE A 181 -8.41 -43.05 21.43
N ARG A 182 -9.56 -43.46 20.86
CA ARG A 182 -10.07 -42.93 19.59
C ARG A 182 -10.28 -41.41 19.64
N LYS A 183 -10.95 -40.91 20.69
CA LYS A 183 -11.13 -39.47 20.94
C LYS A 183 -9.84 -38.73 21.24
N GLY A 184 -8.81 -39.43 21.74
CA GLY A 184 -7.45 -38.92 21.87
C GLY A 184 -6.81 -38.73 20.49
N ASN A 185 -6.80 -39.77 19.66
CA ASN A 185 -6.24 -39.74 18.31
C ASN A 185 -6.95 -38.72 17.42
N GLU A 186 -8.28 -38.62 17.46
CA GLU A 186 -9.08 -37.60 16.74
C GLU A 186 -8.62 -36.16 17.08
N LYS A 187 -8.28 -35.90 18.35
CA LYS A 187 -7.71 -34.61 18.79
C LYS A 187 -6.26 -34.41 18.35
N VAL A 188 -5.44 -35.47 18.39
CA VAL A 188 -4.05 -35.42 17.91
C VAL A 188 -4.03 -35.06 16.42
N THR A 189 -4.82 -35.75 15.59
CA THR A 189 -4.90 -35.43 14.14
C THR A 189 -5.41 -34.02 13.86
N ALA A 190 -6.34 -33.50 14.67
CA ALA A 190 -6.81 -32.12 14.54
C ALA A 190 -5.73 -31.09 14.90
N LEU A 191 -4.92 -31.37 15.94
CA LEU A 191 -3.79 -30.52 16.34
C LEU A 191 -2.61 -30.62 15.35
N GLU A 192 -2.36 -31.79 14.76
CA GLU A 192 -1.38 -31.98 13.68
C GLU A 192 -1.78 -31.18 12.42
N GLU A 193 -3.06 -31.22 12.04
CA GLU A 193 -3.61 -30.38 10.98
C GLU A 193 -3.50 -28.87 11.28
N GLU A 194 -3.76 -28.45 12.52
CA GLU A 194 -3.64 -27.04 12.91
C GLU A 194 -2.17 -26.58 12.94
N LEU A 195 -1.26 -27.43 13.42
CA LEU A 195 0.18 -27.18 13.41
C LEU A 195 0.72 -27.09 11.97
N ALA A 196 0.26 -27.93 11.05
CA ALA A 196 0.63 -27.85 9.64
C ALA A 196 0.18 -26.51 9.01
N LYS A 197 -1.08 -26.11 9.23
CA LYS A 197 -1.61 -24.82 8.76
C LYS A 197 -0.82 -23.63 9.34
N LYS A 198 -0.39 -23.71 10.61
CA LYS A 198 0.48 -22.71 11.24
C LYS A 198 1.90 -22.69 10.68
N PHE A 199 2.42 -23.82 10.21
CA PHE A 199 3.69 -23.87 9.47
C PHE A 199 3.58 -23.22 8.09
N ASP A 200 2.47 -23.43 7.37
CA ASP A 200 2.22 -22.77 6.07
C ASP A 200 2.06 -21.25 6.25
N GLU A 201 1.30 -20.80 7.26
CA GLU A 201 1.22 -19.38 7.65
C GLU A 201 2.60 -18.80 7.96
N LEU A 202 3.43 -19.50 8.75
CA LEU A 202 4.78 -19.06 9.11
C LEU A 202 5.70 -18.95 7.88
N ASN A 203 5.63 -19.90 6.96
CA ASN A 203 6.40 -19.87 5.70
C ASN A 203 6.01 -18.67 4.84
N ILE A 204 4.71 -18.38 4.70
CA ILE A 204 4.20 -17.21 3.97
C ILE A 204 4.70 -15.91 4.61
N VAL A 205 4.63 -15.81 5.95
CA VAL A 205 5.13 -14.63 6.68
C VAL A 205 6.65 -14.48 6.56
N SER A 206 7.41 -15.58 6.57
CA SER A 206 8.87 -15.53 6.33
C SER A 206 9.19 -14.98 4.94
N MET A 207 8.54 -15.51 3.89
CA MET A 207 8.74 -15.04 2.51
C MET A 207 8.37 -13.54 2.36
N GLN A 208 7.29 -13.09 3.00
CA GLN A 208 6.92 -11.67 3.02
C GLN A 208 7.95 -10.80 3.77
N ASN A 209 8.52 -11.30 4.86
CA ASN A 209 9.56 -10.60 5.62
C ASN A 209 10.87 -10.49 4.83
N ASP A 210 11.27 -11.55 4.12
CA ASP A 210 12.43 -11.55 3.22
C ASP A 210 12.21 -10.60 2.03
N GLU A 211 11.00 -10.58 1.45
CA GLU A 211 10.64 -9.64 0.38
C GLU A 211 10.69 -8.17 0.89
N LEU A 212 10.10 -7.89 2.05
CA LEU A 212 10.14 -6.57 2.69
C LEU A 212 11.57 -6.13 3.01
N LYS A 213 12.43 -7.04 3.49
CA LYS A 213 13.84 -6.78 3.74
C LYS A 213 14.59 -6.43 2.45
N SER A 214 14.35 -7.15 1.36
CA SER A 214 14.96 -6.83 0.05
C SER A 214 14.53 -5.45 -0.48
N LYS A 215 13.28 -5.05 -0.25
CA LYS A 215 12.76 -3.71 -0.58
C LYS A 215 13.39 -2.63 0.30
N LEU A 216 13.57 -2.88 1.59
CA LEU A 216 14.25 -1.97 2.51
C LEU A 216 15.72 -1.75 2.10
N GLU A 217 16.47 -2.82 1.85
CA GLU A 217 17.86 -2.75 1.39
C GLU A 217 18.01 -1.97 0.07
N HIS A 218 17.04 -2.10 -0.85
CA HIS A 218 16.98 -1.30 -2.08
C HIS A 218 16.68 0.19 -1.82
N ILE A 219 15.75 0.51 -0.92
CA ILE A 219 15.41 1.90 -0.53
C ILE A 219 16.57 2.56 0.21
N GLU A 220 17.26 1.86 1.09
CA GLU A 220 18.49 2.34 1.73
C GLU A 220 19.61 2.58 0.70
N GLY A 221 19.67 1.76 -0.35
CA GLY A 221 20.59 1.94 -1.47
C GLY A 221 20.30 3.22 -2.25
N THR A 222 19.03 3.47 -2.60
CA THR A 222 18.65 4.69 -3.34
C THR A 222 18.78 5.95 -2.48
N SER A 223 18.45 5.88 -1.18
CA SER A 223 18.67 6.99 -0.23
C SER A 223 20.14 7.43 -0.23
N ARG A 224 21.08 6.49 -0.07
CA ARG A 224 22.52 6.77 -0.12
C ARG A 224 22.95 7.44 -1.41
N THR A 225 22.47 6.98 -2.58
CA THR A 225 22.79 7.65 -3.86
C THR A 225 22.18 9.06 -3.96
N MET A 226 21.01 9.31 -3.37
CA MET A 226 20.41 10.65 -3.33
C MET A 226 21.12 11.58 -2.34
N GLU A 227 21.63 11.05 -1.22
CA GLU A 227 22.46 11.76 -0.25
C GLU A 227 23.81 12.16 -0.86
N GLU A 228 24.46 11.25 -1.61
CA GLU A 228 25.66 11.54 -2.40
C GLU A 228 25.39 12.60 -3.48
N GLU A 229 24.31 12.48 -4.26
CA GLU A 229 23.91 13.52 -5.22
C GLU A 229 23.65 14.87 -4.57
N LEU A 230 23.04 14.89 -3.37
CA LEU A 230 22.75 16.12 -2.64
C LEU A 230 24.03 16.77 -2.12
N ALA A 231 24.97 15.99 -1.58
CA ALA A 231 26.29 16.49 -1.16
C ALA A 231 27.05 17.14 -2.32
N ASN A 232 27.10 16.47 -3.48
CA ASN A 232 27.71 17.01 -4.70
C ASN A 232 27.04 18.33 -5.16
N LYS A 233 25.71 18.45 -5.02
CA LYS A 233 24.97 19.68 -5.35
C LYS A 233 25.25 20.81 -4.35
N VAL A 234 25.35 20.51 -3.06
CA VAL A 234 25.74 21.49 -2.02
C VAL A 234 27.16 22.01 -2.26
N GLU A 235 28.10 21.12 -2.61
CA GLU A 235 29.48 21.51 -2.95
C GLU A 235 29.55 22.39 -4.21
N ALA A 236 28.72 22.08 -5.23
CA ALA A 236 28.61 22.90 -6.43
C ALA A 236 27.95 24.27 -6.16
N ILE A 237 26.98 24.36 -5.24
CA ILE A 237 26.41 25.63 -4.79
C ILE A 237 27.46 26.46 -4.05
N GLY A 238 28.24 25.86 -3.15
CA GLY A 238 29.31 26.56 -2.42
C GLY A 238 30.31 27.25 -3.35
N ARG A 239 30.79 26.55 -4.39
CA ARG A 239 31.64 27.16 -5.43
C ARG A 239 30.99 28.34 -6.15
N LEU A 240 29.71 28.23 -6.49
CA LEU A 240 28.98 29.32 -7.15
C LEU A 240 28.75 30.51 -6.21
N GLU A 241 28.63 30.28 -4.89
CA GLU A 241 28.58 31.34 -3.88
C GLU A 241 29.94 32.03 -3.73
N GLU A 242 31.06 31.28 -3.78
CA GLU A 242 32.42 31.81 -3.82
C GLU A 242 32.66 32.66 -5.09
N GLU A 243 32.35 32.15 -6.28
CA GLU A 243 32.41 32.90 -7.56
C GLU A 243 31.57 34.19 -7.52
N LEU A 244 30.38 34.15 -6.91
CA LEU A 244 29.52 35.33 -6.75
C LEU A 244 30.08 36.35 -5.74
N ILE A 245 30.89 35.94 -4.78
CA ILE A 245 31.60 36.85 -3.86
C ILE A 245 32.78 37.51 -4.60
N GLU A 246 33.56 36.76 -5.37
CA GLU A 246 34.65 37.31 -6.19
C GLU A 246 34.12 38.32 -7.22
N LEU A 247 33.04 37.98 -7.94
CA LEU A 247 32.41 38.89 -8.90
C LEU A 247 31.88 40.18 -8.25
N ARG A 248 31.40 40.13 -7.00
CA ARG A 248 31.00 41.33 -6.25
C ARG A 248 32.20 42.20 -5.91
N SER A 249 33.31 41.60 -5.46
CA SER A 249 34.56 42.31 -5.18
C SER A 249 35.09 43.03 -6.43
N LEU A 250 35.12 42.34 -7.58
CA LEU A 250 35.54 42.93 -8.87
C LEU A 250 34.61 44.06 -9.36
N ILE A 251 33.31 44.00 -9.03
CA ILE A 251 32.37 45.10 -9.32
C ILE A 251 32.64 46.29 -8.40
N GLU A 252 32.92 46.06 -7.12
CA GLU A 252 33.26 47.12 -6.16
C GLU A 252 34.59 47.83 -6.52
N GLU A 253 35.61 47.06 -6.91
CA GLU A 253 36.87 47.61 -7.44
C GLU A 253 36.64 48.47 -8.70
N ARG A 254 35.83 47.97 -9.65
CA ARG A 254 35.47 48.74 -10.85
C ARG A 254 34.70 50.02 -10.54
N ASN A 255 33.81 50.00 -9.54
CA ASN A 255 33.09 51.19 -9.10
C ASN A 255 34.05 52.23 -8.49
N ASN A 256 35.02 51.79 -7.67
CA ASN A 256 36.06 52.66 -7.11
C ASN A 256 36.93 53.29 -8.22
N ASN A 257 37.34 52.50 -9.21
CA ASN A 257 38.09 52.99 -10.37
C ASN A 257 37.27 53.97 -11.24
N PHE A 258 35.98 53.70 -11.44
CA PHE A 258 35.06 54.61 -12.13
C PHE A 258 34.89 55.94 -11.37
N GLN A 259 34.77 55.88 -10.04
CA GLN A 259 34.67 57.09 -9.21
C GLN A 259 35.96 57.93 -9.27
N SER A 260 37.15 57.31 -9.33
CA SER A 260 38.40 58.04 -9.56
C SER A 260 38.40 58.74 -10.92
N LEU A 261 38.06 58.02 -12.00
CA LEU A 261 37.96 58.60 -13.34
C LEU A 261 36.95 59.75 -13.42
N GLN A 262 35.81 59.63 -12.73
CA GLN A 262 34.83 60.72 -12.64
C GLN A 262 35.43 61.95 -11.91
N ASN A 263 36.12 61.74 -10.80
CA ASN A 263 36.77 62.82 -10.05
C ASN A 263 37.88 63.50 -10.88
N ASP A 264 38.63 62.73 -11.67
CA ASP A 264 39.70 63.25 -12.54
C ASP A 264 39.14 64.00 -13.76
N LEU A 265 38.02 63.54 -14.34
CA LEU A 265 37.27 64.28 -15.34
C LEU A 265 36.71 65.60 -14.79
N SER A 266 36.26 65.65 -13.53
CA SER A 266 35.87 66.91 -12.88
C SER A 266 37.04 67.88 -12.74
N LYS A 267 38.23 67.42 -12.31
CA LYS A 267 39.44 68.27 -12.25
C LYS A 267 39.82 68.81 -13.63
N LEU A 268 39.79 67.96 -14.67
CA LEU A 268 40.08 68.36 -16.05
C LEU A 268 39.07 69.37 -16.59
N LEU A 269 37.80 69.30 -16.16
CA LEU A 269 36.79 70.29 -16.51
C LEU A 269 37.05 71.64 -15.81
N ASP A 270 37.42 71.63 -14.52
CA ASP A 270 37.80 72.84 -13.78
C ASP A 270 39.05 73.50 -14.39
N ASP A 271 40.09 72.71 -14.72
CA ASP A 271 41.31 73.20 -15.35
C ASP A 271 41.06 73.68 -16.79
N LYS A 272 40.15 73.04 -17.53
CA LYS A 272 39.68 73.57 -18.82
C LYS A 272 39.04 74.95 -18.65
N GLN A 273 38.14 75.12 -17.68
CA GLN A 273 37.48 76.42 -17.43
C GLN A 273 38.48 77.50 -17.01
N ARG A 274 39.51 77.16 -16.21
CA ARG A 274 40.63 78.06 -15.87
C ARG A 274 41.39 78.47 -17.13
N CYS A 275 41.71 77.53 -18.01
CA CYS A 275 42.38 77.81 -19.27
C CYS A 275 41.52 78.69 -20.21
N GLU A 276 40.22 78.42 -20.33
CA GLU A 276 39.28 79.25 -21.10
C GLU A 276 39.22 80.69 -20.56
N ALA A 277 39.16 80.87 -19.23
CA ALA A 277 39.23 82.19 -18.60
C ALA A 277 40.58 82.90 -18.83
N HIS A 278 41.71 82.17 -18.76
CA HIS A 278 43.04 82.72 -19.08
C HIS A 278 43.16 83.13 -20.56
N VAL A 279 42.57 82.38 -21.49
CA VAL A 279 42.54 82.73 -22.92
C VAL A 279 41.74 84.00 -23.15
N LEU A 280 40.58 84.16 -22.50
CA LEU A 280 39.80 85.41 -22.59
C LEU A 280 40.58 86.62 -22.05
N ILE A 281 41.27 86.48 -20.91
CA ILE A 281 42.12 87.55 -20.36
C ILE A 281 43.30 87.86 -21.31
N LEU A 282 43.93 86.85 -21.92
CA LEU A 282 45.00 87.07 -22.90
C LEU A 282 44.50 87.72 -24.19
N GLN A 283 43.27 87.41 -24.62
CA GLN A 283 42.63 88.07 -25.76
C GLN A 283 42.33 89.54 -25.45
N GLU A 284 41.73 89.87 -24.30
CA GLU A 284 41.49 91.26 -23.88
C GLU A 284 42.80 92.06 -23.80
N ASN A 285 43.87 91.46 -23.28
CA ASN A 285 45.20 92.08 -23.27
C ASN A 285 45.80 92.25 -24.67
N LEU A 286 45.55 91.32 -25.60
CA LEU A 286 46.00 91.42 -26.99
C LEU A 286 45.25 92.54 -27.73
N GLU A 287 43.93 92.62 -27.58
CA GLU A 287 43.09 93.68 -28.16
C GLU A 287 43.49 95.06 -27.62
N MET A 288 43.72 95.18 -26.30
CA MET A 288 44.27 96.41 -25.69
C MET A 288 45.69 96.76 -26.20
N ALA A 289 46.53 95.76 -26.47
CA ALA A 289 47.88 96.00 -27.01
C ALA A 289 47.85 96.41 -28.48
N GLN A 290 46.94 95.84 -29.28
CA GLN A 290 46.71 96.19 -30.68
C GLN A 290 46.21 97.63 -30.80
N ALA A 291 45.18 98.01 -30.04
CA ALA A 291 44.64 99.38 -30.04
C ALA A 291 45.72 100.43 -29.69
N ARG A 292 46.63 100.13 -28.74
CA ARG A 292 47.78 101.01 -28.40
C ARG A 292 48.85 101.04 -29.49
N ALA A 293 49.04 99.96 -30.24
CA ALA A 293 49.95 99.94 -31.38
C ALA A 293 49.40 100.77 -32.55
N GLU A 294 48.10 100.65 -32.83
CA GLU A 294 47.37 101.46 -33.81
C GLU A 294 47.40 102.96 -33.45
N GLU A 295 47.14 103.30 -32.18
CA GLU A 295 47.28 104.68 -31.67
C GLU A 295 48.72 105.20 -31.84
N SER A 296 49.73 104.37 -31.53
CA SER A 296 51.13 104.75 -31.72
C SER A 296 51.53 104.88 -33.20
N GLU A 297 50.92 104.12 -34.12
CA GLU A 297 51.15 104.26 -35.56
C GLU A 297 50.45 105.52 -36.12
N ALA A 298 49.25 105.84 -35.63
CA ALA A 298 48.56 107.10 -35.93
C ALA A 298 49.41 108.31 -35.49
N ILE A 299 49.89 108.34 -34.25
CA ILE A 299 50.79 109.40 -33.75
C ILE A 299 52.10 109.46 -34.58
N ALA A 300 52.63 108.31 -35.00
CA ALA A 300 53.83 108.24 -35.84
C ALA A 300 53.59 108.61 -37.32
N THR A 301 52.36 108.55 -37.83
CA THR A 301 52.00 109.06 -39.18
C THR A 301 51.75 110.57 -39.14
N GLU A 302 51.00 111.07 -38.16
CA GLU A 302 50.79 112.51 -37.92
C GLU A 302 52.13 113.23 -37.71
N SER A 303 53.00 112.69 -36.85
CA SER A 303 54.34 113.26 -36.60
C SER A 303 55.21 113.32 -37.87
N ARG A 304 55.04 112.38 -38.81
CA ARG A 304 55.71 112.41 -40.12
C ARG A 304 55.10 113.45 -41.07
N GLN A 305 53.78 113.59 -41.08
CA GLN A 305 53.09 114.61 -41.87
C GLN A 305 53.52 116.01 -41.42
N ILE A 306 53.48 116.31 -40.12
CA ILE A 306 53.93 117.59 -39.56
C ILE A 306 55.41 117.87 -39.85
N ALA A 307 56.26 116.83 -39.87
CA ALA A 307 57.67 116.97 -40.23
C ALA A 307 57.87 117.32 -41.72
N GLU A 308 57.13 116.67 -42.62
CA GLU A 308 57.20 116.92 -44.06
C GLU A 308 56.57 118.28 -44.43
N GLU A 309 55.47 118.67 -43.80
CA GLU A 309 54.88 120.02 -43.93
C GLU A 309 55.87 121.12 -43.51
N ARG A 310 56.57 120.94 -42.39
CA ARG A 310 57.60 121.88 -41.93
C ARG A 310 58.81 121.93 -42.86
N LYS A 311 59.17 120.81 -43.47
CA LYS A 311 60.22 120.73 -44.49
C LYS A 311 59.80 121.50 -45.74
N VAL A 312 58.61 121.27 -46.28
CA VAL A 312 58.08 122.00 -47.45
C VAL A 312 58.00 123.50 -47.15
N TYR A 313 57.51 123.90 -45.97
CA TYR A 313 57.52 125.32 -45.55
C TYR A 313 58.94 125.91 -45.50
N ALA A 314 59.93 125.15 -45.04
CA ALA A 314 61.33 125.60 -45.03
C ALA A 314 61.91 125.71 -46.46
N GLU A 315 61.56 124.79 -47.36
CA GLU A 315 61.94 124.83 -48.78
C GLU A 315 61.29 126.03 -49.51
N GLU A 316 60.01 126.34 -49.23
CA GLU A 316 59.34 127.55 -49.71
C GLU A 316 60.03 128.84 -49.21
N LYS A 317 60.46 128.87 -47.95
CA LYS A 317 61.20 130.01 -47.39
C LYS A 317 62.62 130.14 -47.95
N ASP A 318 63.27 129.03 -48.29
CA ASP A 318 64.58 129.04 -48.94
C ASP A 318 64.49 129.57 -50.39
N GLU A 319 63.42 129.29 -51.14
CA GLU A 319 63.17 129.93 -52.44
C GLU A 319 62.72 131.41 -52.33
N GLU A 320 61.97 131.79 -51.29
CA GLU A 320 61.68 133.21 -51.00
C GLU A 320 62.99 133.99 -50.73
N VAL A 321 63.92 133.42 -49.95
CA VAL A 321 65.24 134.01 -49.71
C VAL A 321 66.02 134.13 -51.01
N LYS A 322 66.11 133.09 -51.85
CA LYS A 322 66.81 133.17 -53.15
C LYS A 322 66.21 134.22 -54.11
N LEU A 323 64.91 134.48 -54.04
CA LEU A 323 64.26 135.56 -54.81
C LEU A 323 64.66 136.94 -54.28
N LEU A 324 64.75 137.10 -52.96
CA LEU A 324 65.25 138.32 -52.33
C LEU A 324 66.74 138.54 -52.62
N GLU A 325 67.58 137.50 -52.58
CA GLU A 325 69.00 137.56 -52.94
C GLU A 325 69.19 138.04 -54.38
N ARG A 326 68.49 137.44 -55.36
CA ARG A 326 68.53 137.91 -56.77
C ARG A 326 68.07 139.37 -56.91
N SER A 327 67.03 139.77 -56.16
CA SER A 327 66.55 141.15 -56.16
C SER A 327 67.57 142.13 -55.57
N ILE A 328 68.38 141.69 -54.60
CA ILE A 328 69.51 142.45 -54.04
C ILE A 328 70.65 142.53 -55.06
N GLU A 329 71.04 141.43 -55.72
CA GLU A 329 72.05 141.44 -56.79
C GLU A 329 71.65 142.37 -57.95
N GLU A 330 70.38 142.33 -58.38
CA GLU A 330 69.84 143.25 -59.38
C GLU A 330 69.94 144.71 -58.91
N LEU A 331 69.52 145.01 -57.66
CA LEU A 331 69.65 146.33 -57.06
C LEU A 331 71.11 146.81 -57.03
N GLU A 332 72.04 146.00 -56.55
CA GLU A 332 73.48 146.30 -56.53
C GLU A 332 74.01 146.58 -57.94
N SER A 333 73.60 145.81 -58.94
CA SER A 333 73.96 146.06 -60.34
C SER A 333 73.46 147.43 -60.84
N THR A 334 72.23 147.83 -60.46
CA THR A 334 71.70 149.15 -60.82
C THR A 334 72.39 150.29 -60.06
N VAL A 335 72.77 150.07 -58.80
CA VAL A 335 73.57 151.02 -58.00
C VAL A 335 74.94 151.21 -58.64
N CYS A 336 75.67 150.14 -58.96
CA CYS A 336 76.94 150.24 -59.68
C CYS A 336 76.80 150.94 -61.05
N ALA A 337 75.70 150.71 -61.77
CA ALA A 337 75.42 151.42 -63.03
C ALA A 337 75.10 152.91 -62.83
N LEU A 338 74.51 153.30 -61.70
CA LEU A 338 74.27 154.69 -61.31
C LEU A 338 75.56 155.37 -60.82
N GLU A 339 76.38 154.71 -60.00
CA GLU A 339 77.70 155.19 -59.59
C GLU A 339 78.60 155.44 -60.79
N ASN A 340 78.65 154.53 -61.76
CA ASN A 340 79.37 154.73 -63.03
C ASN A 340 78.81 155.91 -63.87
N LYS A 341 77.53 156.26 -63.74
CA LYS A 341 76.96 157.48 -64.37
C LYS A 341 77.36 158.73 -63.59
N VAL A 342 77.34 158.69 -62.26
CA VAL A 342 77.80 159.79 -61.38
C VAL A 342 79.28 160.07 -61.59
N GLU A 343 80.13 159.05 -61.68
CA GLU A 343 81.57 159.19 -61.91
C GLU A 343 81.88 159.79 -63.29
N LYS A 344 81.09 159.45 -64.32
CA LYS A 344 81.14 160.12 -65.64
C LYS A 344 80.72 161.59 -65.55
N ILE A 345 79.63 161.90 -64.84
CA ILE A 345 79.17 163.29 -64.62
C ILE A 345 80.21 164.09 -63.82
N GLU A 346 80.88 163.47 -62.85
CA GLU A 346 81.93 164.12 -62.07
C GLU A 346 83.20 164.37 -62.91
N LYS A 347 83.56 163.45 -63.81
CA LYS A 347 84.60 163.65 -64.83
C LYS A 347 84.22 164.77 -65.82
N GLU A 348 82.97 164.85 -66.26
CA GLU A 348 82.43 165.94 -67.08
C GLU A 348 82.52 167.29 -66.34
N ALA A 349 82.13 167.32 -65.07
CA ALA A 349 82.21 168.50 -64.22
C ALA A 349 83.67 168.93 -63.96
N LYS A 350 84.61 167.98 -63.84
CA LYS A 350 86.06 168.23 -63.75
C LYS A 350 86.60 168.83 -65.05
N ARG A 351 86.22 168.32 -66.23
CA ARG A 351 86.56 168.95 -67.53
C ARG A 351 86.00 170.37 -67.65
N HIS A 352 84.73 170.57 -67.26
CA HIS A 352 84.12 171.90 -67.22
C HIS A 352 84.78 172.84 -66.21
N ARG A 353 85.48 172.32 -65.19
CA ARG A 353 86.28 173.12 -64.27
C ARG A 353 87.63 173.49 -64.89
N THR A 354 88.40 172.54 -65.42
CA THR A 354 89.70 172.83 -66.05
C THR A 354 89.54 173.76 -67.25
N LEU A 355 88.51 173.56 -68.08
CA LEU A 355 88.23 174.42 -69.23
C LEU A 355 87.73 175.82 -68.81
N ARG A 356 87.17 175.97 -67.60
CA ARG A 356 86.95 177.30 -66.99
C ARG A 356 88.25 177.90 -66.49
N GLU A 357 89.11 177.13 -65.82
CA GLU A 357 90.39 177.60 -65.29
C GLU A 357 91.32 178.08 -66.44
N GLU A 358 91.34 177.35 -67.56
CA GLU A 358 92.00 177.76 -68.82
C GLU A 358 91.40 179.06 -69.38
N LEU A 359 90.07 179.12 -69.54
CA LEU A 359 89.37 180.33 -69.98
C LEU A 359 89.56 181.51 -69.02
N GLU A 360 89.73 181.29 -67.72
CA GLU A 360 89.92 182.32 -66.70
C GLU A 360 91.36 182.87 -66.71
N VAL A 361 92.35 182.04 -67.03
CA VAL A 361 93.72 182.48 -67.35
C VAL A 361 93.78 183.28 -68.66
N GLU A 362 93.01 182.90 -69.69
CA GLU A 362 92.85 183.74 -70.88
C GLU A 362 92.06 185.03 -70.59
N LEU A 363 91.05 184.98 -69.72
CA LEU A 363 90.31 186.16 -69.26
C LEU A 363 91.22 187.14 -68.51
N GLU A 364 92.21 186.67 -67.75
CA GLU A 364 93.17 187.55 -67.08
C GLU A 364 94.16 188.21 -68.07
N LYS A 365 94.58 187.50 -69.13
CA LYS A 365 95.29 188.12 -70.26
C LYS A 365 94.43 189.16 -70.99
N VAL A 366 93.15 188.88 -71.21
CA VAL A 366 92.22 189.78 -71.90
C VAL A 366 91.79 190.97 -71.02
N ARG A 367 91.73 190.81 -69.69
CA ARG A 367 91.51 191.89 -68.71
C ARG A 367 92.60 192.96 -68.77
N GLN A 368 93.83 192.61 -69.15
CA GLN A 368 94.88 193.61 -69.44
C GLN A 368 94.69 194.36 -70.76
N GLN A 369 93.92 193.82 -71.72
CA GLN A 369 93.76 194.41 -73.06
C GLN A 369 92.44 195.14 -73.30
N MET A 370 91.38 194.87 -72.53
CA MET A 370 90.13 195.64 -72.63
C MET A 370 89.72 196.30 -71.30
N LEU A 371 90.34 197.46 -71.08
CA LEU A 371 89.84 198.55 -70.23
C LEU A 371 88.56 199.21 -70.82
N ALA A 372 87.67 198.40 -71.43
CA ALA A 372 86.60 198.84 -72.34
C ALA A 372 85.40 197.88 -72.43
N VAL A 373 84.34 198.18 -71.66
CA VAL A 373 82.91 197.85 -71.89
C VAL A 373 82.45 196.36 -71.71
N PRO A 374 81.30 196.07 -71.03
CA PRO A 374 80.85 194.69 -70.66
C PRO A 374 79.43 194.25 -71.16
N SER A 375 79.03 192.97 -70.90
CA SER A 375 77.76 192.54 -70.20
C SER A 375 77.00 191.25 -70.68
N SER A 376 76.30 190.55 -69.75
CA SER A 376 75.02 189.76 -69.88
C SER A 376 74.98 188.19 -69.95
N ARG A 377 73.76 187.57 -69.82
CA ARG A 377 73.46 186.21 -69.22
C ARG A 377 72.03 185.57 -69.51
N LYS A 378 71.83 184.21 -69.68
CA LYS A 378 70.57 183.31 -69.58
C LYS A 378 70.78 181.85 -70.17
N SER A 379 69.92 180.77 -70.22
CA SER A 379 68.75 180.16 -69.46
C SER A 379 68.17 178.83 -70.15
N TRP A 380 67.25 178.01 -69.51
CA TRP A 380 66.14 177.11 -70.06
C TRP A 380 65.98 175.55 -69.72
N ARG A 381 64.93 174.78 -70.21
CA ARG A 381 64.19 173.56 -69.58
C ARG A 381 63.49 172.44 -70.52
N SER A 382 62.84 171.33 -69.99
CA SER A 382 61.64 170.43 -70.46
C SER A 382 61.80 168.88 -70.86
N LEU A 383 60.84 167.86 -71.00
CA LEU A 383 59.44 167.45 -70.49
C LEU A 383 58.73 166.10 -71.11
N GLU A 384 57.76 165.36 -70.44
CA GLU A 384 56.60 164.34 -70.83
C GLU A 384 56.77 162.89 -71.52
N ASP A 385 55.85 161.83 -71.65
CA ASP A 385 54.63 161.15 -70.96
C ASP A 385 54.00 159.79 -71.64
N GLY A 386 53.08 158.93 -71.03
CA GLY A 386 52.14 157.82 -71.60
C GLY A 386 52.10 156.32 -70.97
N GLY A 387 51.18 155.26 -71.10
CA GLY A 387 49.78 154.85 -71.59
C GLY A 387 49.37 153.26 -71.64
N VAL A 388 48.07 152.79 -71.85
CA VAL A 388 47.46 151.42 -72.38
C VAL A 388 47.14 150.14 -71.44
N ASP A 389 46.24 149.04 -71.54
CA ASP A 389 44.91 148.51 -72.16
C ASP A 389 44.20 147.19 -71.48
N LEU A 390 43.37 146.25 -72.11
CA LEU A 390 42.25 145.36 -71.49
C LEU A 390 41.70 143.93 -72.09
N ASP A 391 40.90 143.12 -71.30
CA ASP A 391 39.67 142.20 -71.54
C ASP A 391 39.60 140.62 -71.82
N GLY A 392 38.50 139.92 -71.38
CA GLY A 392 37.89 138.68 -72.00
C GLY A 392 36.99 137.69 -71.16
N SER A 393 35.70 137.41 -71.53
CA SER A 393 34.84 136.32 -70.94
C SER A 393 33.57 135.90 -71.77
N SER A 394 33.12 134.62 -71.76
CA SER A 394 31.72 134.18 -72.14
C SER A 394 31.35 132.67 -72.18
N ARG A 395 32.29 131.69 -72.21
CA ARG A 395 31.95 130.32 -72.70
C ARG A 395 31.29 129.30 -71.74
N HIS A 396 31.41 129.45 -70.43
CA HIS A 396 31.19 128.36 -69.46
C HIS A 396 29.75 127.82 -69.32
N GLN A 397 28.73 128.59 -69.69
CA GLN A 397 27.34 128.34 -69.27
C GLN A 397 26.57 127.28 -70.09
N ARG A 398 27.17 126.71 -71.15
CA ARG A 398 26.45 125.80 -72.07
C ARG A 398 26.59 124.31 -71.72
N ASP A 399 27.78 123.88 -71.31
CA ASP A 399 28.10 122.45 -71.25
C ASP A 399 27.44 121.78 -70.03
N VAL A 400 27.41 122.49 -68.89
CA VAL A 400 26.73 122.10 -67.64
C VAL A 400 25.25 121.73 -67.84
N HIS A 401 24.58 122.32 -68.84
CA HIS A 401 23.16 122.03 -69.10
C HIS A 401 22.94 120.65 -69.76
N ASN A 402 23.90 120.18 -70.56
CA ASN A 402 23.79 118.90 -71.26
C ASN A 402 24.08 117.71 -70.32
N GLU A 403 25.06 117.87 -69.42
CA GLU A 403 25.42 116.83 -68.43
C GLU A 403 24.26 116.54 -67.47
N LEU A 404 23.54 117.59 -67.03
CA LEU A 404 22.37 117.47 -66.17
C LEU A 404 21.24 116.65 -66.81
N LEU A 405 20.98 116.84 -68.11
CA LEU A 405 19.97 116.07 -68.85
C LEU A 405 20.38 114.60 -69.01
N GLY A 406 21.67 114.32 -69.24
CA GLY A 406 22.20 112.96 -69.31
C GLY A 406 22.00 112.20 -68.00
N ALA A 407 22.38 112.81 -66.87
CA ALA A 407 22.18 112.23 -65.55
C ALA A 407 20.69 111.97 -65.23
N GLN A 408 19.79 112.87 -65.64
CA GLN A 408 18.36 112.76 -65.36
C GLN A 408 17.70 111.57 -66.05
N GLU A 409 18.09 111.24 -67.29
CA GLU A 409 17.56 110.05 -67.98
C GLU A 409 18.21 108.75 -67.47
N SER A 410 19.48 108.76 -67.05
CA SER A 410 20.10 107.59 -66.40
C SER A 410 19.40 107.21 -65.09
N ILE A 411 19.02 108.20 -64.26
CA ILE A 411 18.25 107.97 -63.03
C ILE A 411 16.90 107.31 -63.34
N ARG A 412 16.23 107.72 -64.43
CA ARG A 412 14.94 107.20 -64.86
C ARG A 412 14.99 105.72 -65.26
N ILE A 413 16.06 105.31 -65.95
CA ILE A 413 16.28 103.90 -66.34
C ILE A 413 16.50 103.05 -65.09
N LEU A 414 17.38 103.49 -64.18
CA LEU A 414 17.66 102.80 -62.92
C LEU A 414 16.41 102.67 -62.03
N GLN A 415 15.55 103.69 -61.96
CA GLN A 415 14.27 103.61 -61.24
C GLN A 415 13.34 102.54 -61.81
N LYS A 416 13.33 102.36 -63.13
CA LYS A 416 12.56 101.28 -63.78
C LYS A 416 13.14 99.90 -63.44
N GLU A 417 14.44 99.72 -63.56
CA GLU A 417 15.12 98.46 -63.23
C GLU A 417 14.92 98.06 -61.76
N VAL A 418 14.98 99.02 -60.82
CA VAL A 418 14.67 98.79 -59.40
C VAL A 418 13.23 98.28 -59.25
N SER A 419 12.23 98.94 -59.87
CA SER A 419 10.83 98.50 -59.77
C SER A 419 10.57 97.11 -60.36
N GLU A 420 11.31 96.74 -61.42
CA GLU A 420 11.26 95.40 -62.00
C GLU A 420 11.88 94.36 -61.06
N LYS A 421 13.02 94.67 -60.43
CA LYS A 421 13.65 93.79 -59.43
C LYS A 421 12.85 93.66 -58.12
N GLU A 422 12.17 94.71 -57.68
CA GLU A 422 11.25 94.64 -56.54
C GLU A 422 10.03 93.74 -56.84
N SER A 423 9.58 93.69 -58.10
CA SER A 423 8.54 92.74 -58.53
C SER A 423 9.03 91.29 -58.55
N GLU A 424 10.25 91.02 -59.05
CA GLU A 424 10.89 89.70 -59.00
C GLU A 424 11.07 89.21 -57.56
N ILE A 425 11.60 90.06 -56.67
CA ILE A 425 11.78 89.76 -55.24
C ILE A 425 10.45 89.44 -54.58
N SER A 426 9.37 90.15 -54.95
CA SER A 426 8.02 89.89 -54.44
C SER A 426 7.47 88.54 -54.91
N GLN A 427 7.72 88.17 -56.18
CA GLN A 427 7.34 86.87 -56.73
C GLN A 427 8.12 85.72 -56.07
N CYS A 428 9.43 85.87 -55.87
CA CYS A 428 10.25 84.88 -55.15
C CYS A 428 9.80 84.70 -53.70
N LYS A 429 9.46 85.78 -52.99
CA LYS A 429 8.90 85.71 -51.62
C LYS A 429 7.58 84.95 -51.57
N ALA A 430 6.68 85.16 -52.55
CA ALA A 430 5.42 84.42 -52.62
C ALA A 430 5.65 82.91 -52.83
N HIS A 431 6.56 82.52 -53.72
CA HIS A 431 6.86 81.11 -53.96
C HIS A 431 7.55 80.43 -52.77
N ILE A 432 8.42 81.14 -52.03
CA ILE A 432 9.01 80.63 -50.78
C ILE A 432 7.93 80.40 -49.71
N ALA A 433 6.93 81.29 -49.60
CA ALA A 433 5.82 81.12 -48.66
C ALA A 433 4.94 79.91 -49.02
N GLU A 434 4.66 79.69 -50.31
CA GLU A 434 3.93 78.53 -50.82
C GLU A 434 4.66 77.21 -50.50
N LEU A 435 5.97 77.14 -50.78
CA LEU A 435 6.80 75.98 -50.43
C LEU A 435 6.82 75.72 -48.91
N ASN A 436 6.86 76.76 -48.07
CA ASN A 436 6.84 76.61 -46.63
C ASN A 436 5.48 76.08 -46.12
N ILE A 437 4.36 76.52 -46.69
CA ILE A 437 3.02 75.97 -46.38
C ILE A 437 2.95 74.47 -46.72
N HIS A 438 3.52 74.05 -47.85
CA HIS A 438 3.57 72.63 -48.22
C HIS A 438 4.47 71.81 -47.26
N ALA A 439 5.61 72.36 -46.83
CA ALA A 439 6.49 71.72 -45.85
C ALA A 439 5.81 71.58 -44.47
N GLU A 440 5.13 72.62 -44.00
CA GLU A 440 4.35 72.58 -42.75
C GLU A 440 3.18 71.59 -42.81
N ALA A 441 2.46 71.54 -43.93
CA ALA A 441 1.38 70.57 -44.12
C ALA A 441 1.88 69.12 -44.06
N ALA A 442 2.99 68.81 -44.73
CA ALA A 442 3.62 67.49 -44.66
C ALA A 442 4.10 67.16 -43.23
N ALA A 443 4.73 68.11 -42.53
CA ALA A 443 5.16 67.93 -41.15
C ALA A 443 3.98 67.67 -40.19
N GLN A 444 2.84 68.35 -40.38
CA GLN A 444 1.61 68.10 -39.63
C GLN A 444 1.02 66.72 -39.93
N GLU A 445 1.03 66.27 -41.19
CA GLU A 445 0.55 64.93 -41.56
C GLU A 445 1.41 63.82 -40.93
N TYR A 446 2.75 63.96 -40.94
CA TYR A 446 3.64 63.03 -40.24
C TYR A 446 3.42 63.04 -38.73
N LYS A 447 3.19 64.22 -38.12
CA LYS A 447 2.87 64.33 -36.69
C LYS A 447 1.55 63.62 -36.33
N GLN A 448 0.51 63.74 -37.16
CA GLN A 448 -0.75 63.02 -36.96
C GLN A 448 -0.57 61.51 -37.09
N LYS A 449 0.16 61.04 -38.12
CA LYS A 449 0.50 59.61 -38.28
C LYS A 449 1.26 59.06 -37.07
N LEU A 450 2.19 59.83 -36.52
CA LEU A 450 2.97 59.45 -35.34
C LEU A 450 2.08 59.34 -34.10
N MET A 451 1.19 60.32 -33.84
CA MET A 451 0.24 60.24 -32.72
C MET A 451 -0.74 59.04 -32.83
N VAL A 452 -1.15 58.65 -34.04
CA VAL A 452 -1.97 57.44 -34.27
C VAL A 452 -1.16 56.18 -33.96
N LEU A 453 0.12 56.11 -34.35
CA LEU A 453 1.00 54.98 -34.01
C LEU A 453 1.27 54.90 -32.51
N GLU A 454 1.47 56.03 -31.82
CA GLU A 454 1.60 56.09 -30.37
C GLU A 454 0.33 55.60 -29.66
N ALA A 455 -0.86 55.98 -30.14
CA ALA A 455 -2.13 55.50 -29.60
C ALA A 455 -2.30 53.98 -29.76
N LEU A 456 -1.96 53.43 -30.93
CA LEU A 456 -1.97 51.97 -31.16
C LEU A 456 -0.95 51.25 -30.28
N VAL A 457 0.25 51.80 -30.09
CA VAL A 457 1.27 51.25 -29.18
C VAL A 457 0.84 51.33 -27.72
N GLN A 458 0.05 52.34 -27.31
CA GLN A 458 -0.56 52.37 -25.98
C GLN A 458 -1.66 51.31 -25.85
N GLN A 459 -2.53 51.14 -26.84
CA GLN A 459 -3.59 50.14 -26.83
C GLN A 459 -3.03 48.71 -26.67
N VAL A 460 -1.99 48.36 -27.43
CA VAL A 460 -1.27 47.07 -27.32
C VAL A 460 -0.57 46.89 -25.96
N LYS A 461 -0.20 47.98 -25.27
CA LYS A 461 0.34 47.91 -23.91
C LYS A 461 -0.75 47.67 -22.85
N THR A 462 -1.93 48.26 -23.00
CA THR A 462 -3.07 48.02 -22.08
C THR A 462 -3.68 46.63 -22.21
N GLU A 463 -3.76 46.05 -23.42
CA GLU A 463 -4.31 44.71 -23.62
C GLU A 463 -3.45 43.60 -22.96
N ASN A 464 -2.14 43.84 -22.82
CA ASN A 464 -1.20 42.91 -22.19
C ASN A 464 -1.12 43.01 -20.64
N SER A 465 -1.97 43.81 -19.99
CA SER A 465 -1.81 44.19 -18.56
C SER A 465 -3.08 44.11 -17.70
N SER A 466 -4.02 43.19 -17.98
CA SER A 466 -5.09 42.89 -17.03
C SER A 466 -5.60 41.45 -17.11
N ALA A 467 -5.23 40.64 -16.12
CA ALA A 467 -5.75 39.30 -15.91
C ALA A 467 -6.10 39.06 -14.43
N ASN A 468 -7.01 39.86 -13.84
CA ASN A 468 -7.83 39.44 -12.69
C ASN A 468 -8.97 40.41 -12.31
N ALA A 469 -10.07 39.83 -11.80
CA ALA A 469 -11.16 40.40 -11.00
C ALA A 469 -12.22 41.35 -11.66
N CYS A 470 -13.43 41.29 -11.08
CA CYS A 470 -14.69 42.01 -11.41
C CYS A 470 -15.27 41.75 -12.83
N SER A 471 -16.53 41.35 -13.04
CA SER A 471 -17.78 41.33 -12.24
C SER A 471 -18.47 42.68 -12.01
N MET A 472 -19.80 42.68 -12.18
CA MET A 472 -20.80 43.74 -11.87
C MET A 472 -20.83 45.03 -12.72
N ARG A 473 -21.53 44.96 -13.87
CA ARG A 473 -22.79 45.71 -14.20
C ARG A 473 -23.12 45.51 -15.68
N GLN A 474 -24.18 44.79 -16.06
CA GLN A 474 -25.57 45.28 -16.11
C GLN A 474 -25.75 46.65 -16.75
N GLU A 475 -26.11 46.66 -18.04
CA GLU A 475 -27.14 47.57 -18.55
C GLU A 475 -28.09 46.81 -19.50
N LYS A 476 -29.31 47.31 -19.71
CA LYS A 476 -30.44 46.53 -20.23
C LYS A 476 -30.72 46.77 -21.71
N ILE A 477 -30.73 45.71 -22.53
CA ILE A 477 -31.67 45.61 -23.65
C ILE A 477 -32.42 44.27 -23.58
N SER A 478 -33.75 44.37 -23.63
CA SER A 478 -34.71 43.29 -23.47
C SER A 478 -34.73 42.29 -24.63
N SER A 479 -34.74 40.99 -24.33
CA SER A 479 -35.82 40.10 -24.80
C SER A 479 -35.87 38.76 -24.04
N LYS A 480 -37.07 38.20 -23.86
CA LYS A 480 -37.27 36.82 -23.39
C LYS A 480 -37.33 35.87 -24.59
N PRO A 481 -36.72 34.67 -24.55
CA PRO A 481 -36.96 33.66 -25.57
C PRO A 481 -38.39 33.14 -25.45
N ARG A 482 -39.22 33.36 -26.48
CA ARG A 482 -40.52 32.70 -26.62
C ARG A 482 -40.27 31.31 -27.22
N GLY A 483 -40.59 30.25 -26.49
CA GLY A 483 -40.39 28.88 -26.96
C GLY A 483 -41.26 28.57 -28.19
N SER A 484 -40.63 28.11 -29.27
CA SER A 484 -41.30 27.43 -30.38
C SER A 484 -40.70 26.03 -30.53
N GLY A 485 -41.48 25.01 -30.14
CA GLY A 485 -41.06 23.61 -30.25
C GLY A 485 -41.05 23.16 -31.71
N SER A 486 -39.87 22.99 -32.29
CA SER A 486 -39.67 22.32 -33.58
C SER A 486 -38.51 21.33 -33.46
N PRO A 487 -38.77 20.00 -33.53
CA PRO A 487 -37.73 18.98 -33.36
C PRO A 487 -36.57 19.07 -34.36
N PHE A 488 -36.77 19.72 -35.51
CA PHE A 488 -35.79 19.80 -36.59
C PHE A 488 -34.72 20.87 -36.40
N LYS A 489 -34.83 21.76 -35.40
CA LYS A 489 -33.89 22.90 -35.24
C LYS A 489 -32.51 22.48 -34.71
N CYS A 490 -32.38 21.29 -34.13
CA CYS A 490 -31.12 20.81 -33.54
C CYS A 490 -30.01 20.55 -34.59
N ILE A 491 -30.36 20.15 -35.81
CA ILE A 491 -29.39 19.78 -36.86
C ILE A 491 -28.60 21.01 -37.34
N GLY A 492 -29.31 22.10 -37.66
CA GLY A 492 -28.67 23.32 -38.19
C GLY A 492 -27.80 24.06 -37.18
N ILE A 493 -28.21 24.10 -35.90
CA ILE A 493 -27.43 24.78 -34.85
C ILE A 493 -26.15 24.00 -34.53
N GLY A 494 -26.25 22.67 -34.40
CA GLY A 494 -25.07 21.82 -34.18
C GLY A 494 -24.05 21.93 -35.31
N PHE A 495 -24.50 21.88 -36.56
CA PHE A 495 -23.60 21.95 -37.72
C PHE A 495 -22.93 23.34 -37.88
N VAL A 496 -23.64 24.43 -37.62
CA VAL A 496 -23.03 25.79 -37.62
C VAL A 496 -22.08 25.96 -36.44
N GLN A 497 -22.41 25.44 -35.25
CA GLN A 497 -21.52 25.52 -34.10
C GLN A 497 -20.26 24.66 -34.28
N GLN A 498 -20.38 23.48 -34.89
CA GLN A 498 -19.26 22.62 -35.26
C GLN A 498 -18.37 23.27 -36.32
N LEU A 499 -18.94 23.78 -37.42
CA LEU A 499 -18.18 24.52 -38.44
C LEU A 499 -17.48 25.75 -37.86
N ASN A 500 -18.10 26.45 -36.90
CA ASN A 500 -17.45 27.57 -36.23
C ASN A 500 -16.29 27.09 -35.34
N SER A 501 -16.43 26.00 -34.57
CA SER A 501 -15.31 25.46 -33.79
C SER A 501 -14.17 24.92 -34.66
N GLU A 502 -14.49 24.26 -35.79
CA GLU A 502 -13.49 23.82 -36.77
C GLU A 502 -12.77 25.02 -37.40
N LYS A 503 -13.51 26.11 -37.70
CA LYS A 503 -12.93 27.39 -38.17
C LYS A 503 -12.05 28.06 -37.13
N ASP A 504 -12.47 28.10 -35.87
CA ASP A 504 -11.71 28.71 -34.78
C ASP A 504 -10.45 27.88 -34.45
N GLU A 505 -10.51 26.56 -34.57
CA GLU A 505 -9.36 25.65 -34.41
C GLU A 505 -8.39 25.75 -35.61
N GLU A 506 -8.87 25.77 -36.85
CA GLU A 506 -8.07 26.09 -38.05
C GLU A 506 -7.36 27.44 -37.91
N LEU A 507 -8.08 28.47 -37.43
CA LEU A 507 -7.58 29.83 -37.27
C LEU A 507 -6.59 29.95 -36.10
N SER A 508 -6.77 29.17 -35.04
CA SER A 508 -5.82 29.04 -33.94
C SER A 508 -4.52 28.37 -34.40
N ALA A 509 -4.62 27.24 -35.11
CA ALA A 509 -3.47 26.55 -35.69
C ALA A 509 -2.73 27.42 -36.71
N ALA A 510 -3.45 28.18 -37.54
CA ALA A 510 -2.86 29.15 -38.46
C ALA A 510 -2.11 30.28 -37.73
N LYS A 511 -2.68 30.83 -36.64
CA LYS A 511 -2.01 31.83 -35.78
C LYS A 511 -0.73 31.28 -35.14
N GLN A 512 -0.79 30.08 -34.57
CA GLN A 512 0.39 29.42 -34.00
C GLN A 512 1.46 29.21 -35.07
N ARG A 513 1.07 28.77 -36.27
CA ARG A 513 2.00 28.57 -37.38
C ARG A 513 2.61 29.88 -37.90
N ILE A 514 1.86 30.98 -37.88
CA ILE A 514 2.40 32.33 -38.17
C ILE A 514 3.44 32.70 -37.11
N MET A 515 3.14 32.53 -35.82
CA MET A 515 4.07 32.84 -34.72
C MET A 515 5.37 32.01 -34.79
N GLU A 516 5.30 30.74 -35.16
CA GLU A 516 6.47 29.90 -35.45
C GLU A 516 7.31 30.43 -36.62
N LEU A 517 6.65 30.87 -37.70
CA LEU A 517 7.31 31.42 -38.88
C LEU A 517 7.92 32.80 -38.63
N GLU A 518 7.28 33.63 -37.81
CA GLU A 518 7.80 34.92 -37.33
C GLU A 518 9.02 34.72 -36.43
N GLY A 519 8.99 33.75 -35.52
CA GLY A 519 10.16 33.35 -34.71
C GLY A 519 11.33 32.86 -35.57
N LEU A 520 11.06 32.05 -36.60
CA LEU A 520 12.05 31.61 -37.58
C LEU A 520 12.60 32.78 -38.43
N ALA A 521 11.74 33.73 -38.82
CA ALA A 521 12.14 34.92 -39.57
C ALA A 521 13.03 35.84 -38.72
N ALA A 522 12.65 36.13 -37.47
CA ALA A 522 13.43 36.92 -36.54
C ALA A 522 14.80 36.27 -36.22
N SER A 523 14.82 34.94 -36.06
CA SER A 523 16.06 34.18 -35.87
C SER A 523 16.99 34.29 -37.08
N ARG A 524 16.47 34.06 -38.29
CA ARG A 524 17.23 34.24 -39.55
C ARG A 524 17.68 35.68 -39.77
N GLN A 525 16.87 36.67 -39.40
CA GLN A 525 17.26 38.07 -39.55
C GLN A 525 18.36 38.47 -38.55
N LYS A 526 18.35 37.91 -37.33
CA LYS A 526 19.46 38.03 -36.37
C LYS A 526 20.73 37.35 -36.88
N GLU A 527 20.61 36.20 -37.54
CA GLU A 527 21.72 35.52 -38.22
C GLU A 527 22.27 36.36 -39.37
N ILE A 528 21.43 36.91 -40.24
CA ILE A 528 21.82 37.81 -41.34
C ILE A 528 22.53 39.07 -40.81
N PHE A 529 22.03 39.70 -39.75
CA PHE A 529 22.73 40.84 -39.12
C PHE A 529 24.09 40.45 -38.55
N MET A 530 24.21 39.28 -37.93
CA MET A 530 25.49 38.77 -37.41
C MET A 530 26.48 38.41 -38.54
N LEU A 531 25.99 37.87 -39.66
CA LEU A 531 26.80 37.58 -40.84
C LEU A 531 27.22 38.86 -41.57
N ASN A 532 26.36 39.85 -41.72
CA ASN A 532 26.71 41.17 -42.28
C ASN A 532 27.72 41.92 -41.40
N ALA A 533 27.58 41.85 -40.07
CA ALA A 533 28.57 42.44 -39.16
C ALA A 533 29.95 41.76 -39.31
N LYS A 534 29.99 40.43 -39.41
CA LYS A 534 31.22 39.67 -39.70
C LYS A 534 31.79 40.04 -41.07
N LEU A 535 30.95 40.10 -42.11
CA LEU A 535 31.35 40.49 -43.45
C LEU A 535 32.01 41.88 -43.45
N ALA A 536 31.37 42.88 -42.84
CA ALA A 536 31.90 44.22 -42.70
C ALA A 536 33.24 44.26 -41.93
N THR A 537 33.41 43.45 -40.87
CA THR A 537 34.73 43.34 -40.21
C THR A 537 35.79 42.72 -41.12
N THR A 538 35.46 41.69 -41.90
CA THR A 538 36.41 41.10 -42.86
C THR A 538 36.71 42.02 -44.05
N GLU A 539 35.74 42.81 -44.50
CA GLU A 539 35.92 43.85 -45.53
C GLU A 539 36.84 44.96 -45.03
N SER A 540 36.64 45.45 -43.79
CA SER A 540 37.57 46.41 -43.16
C SER A 540 38.98 45.83 -43.07
N MET A 541 39.15 44.63 -42.50
CA MET A 541 40.46 43.96 -42.42
C MET A 541 41.11 43.79 -43.79
N THR A 542 40.32 43.51 -44.83
CA THR A 542 40.84 43.40 -46.21
C THR A 542 41.26 44.76 -46.77
N HIS A 543 40.49 45.81 -46.51
CA HIS A 543 40.86 47.19 -46.85
C HIS A 543 42.11 47.66 -46.10
N ASP A 544 42.28 47.27 -44.84
CA ASP A 544 43.44 47.60 -44.01
C ASP A 544 44.69 46.87 -44.51
N VAL A 545 44.60 45.56 -44.81
CA VAL A 545 45.70 44.82 -45.46
C VAL A 545 46.06 45.41 -46.83
N ILE A 546 45.08 45.82 -47.64
CA ILE A 546 45.34 46.51 -48.92
C ILE A 546 46.03 47.87 -48.70
N ARG A 547 45.61 48.64 -47.68
CA ARG A 547 46.19 49.93 -47.29
C ARG A 547 47.64 49.77 -46.85
N ASP A 548 47.93 48.76 -46.03
CA ASP A 548 49.28 48.46 -45.55
C ASP A 548 50.17 47.95 -46.68
N MET A 549 49.68 47.04 -47.54
CA MET A 549 50.40 46.61 -48.74
C MET A 549 50.68 47.77 -49.71
N LEU A 550 49.75 48.72 -49.88
CA LEU A 550 49.98 49.93 -50.66
C LEU A 550 50.98 50.89 -49.99
N THR A 551 50.97 50.99 -48.66
CA THR A 551 51.90 51.83 -47.88
C THR A 551 53.32 51.24 -47.92
N VAL A 552 53.47 49.93 -47.75
CA VAL A 552 54.74 49.19 -47.93
C VAL A 552 55.22 49.28 -49.38
N LYS A 553 54.32 49.18 -50.38
CA LYS A 553 54.69 49.40 -51.78
C LYS A 553 55.20 50.82 -52.01
N MET A 554 54.53 51.84 -51.44
CA MET A 554 54.95 53.23 -51.57
C MET A 554 56.30 53.47 -50.90
N SER A 555 56.50 53.00 -49.66
CA SER A 555 57.80 53.13 -48.98
C SER A 555 58.90 52.35 -49.70
N MET A 556 58.62 51.17 -50.26
CA MET A 556 59.56 50.46 -51.13
C MET A 556 59.89 51.24 -52.40
N THR A 557 58.93 51.90 -53.07
CA THR A 557 59.23 52.77 -54.22
C THR A 557 59.97 54.04 -53.82
N THR A 558 59.72 54.60 -52.63
CA THR A 558 60.47 55.74 -52.10
C THR A 558 61.90 55.34 -51.75
N CYS A 559 62.11 54.19 -51.09
CA CYS A 559 63.44 53.64 -50.83
C CYS A 559 64.18 53.29 -52.12
N ALA A 560 63.51 52.71 -53.12
CA ALA A 560 64.09 52.47 -54.43
C ALA A 560 64.51 53.78 -55.10
N ALA A 561 63.65 54.81 -55.13
CA ALA A 561 63.98 56.12 -55.68
C ALA A 561 65.09 56.86 -54.89
N LEU A 562 65.17 56.67 -53.58
CA LEU A 562 66.25 57.20 -52.74
C LEU A 562 67.57 56.48 -53.02
N VAL A 563 67.58 55.15 -53.18
CA VAL A 563 68.78 54.41 -53.60
C VAL A 563 69.20 54.81 -55.02
N ASP A 564 68.25 54.95 -55.93
CA ASP A 564 68.49 55.37 -57.32
C ASP A 564 69.00 56.82 -57.41
N ASN A 565 68.67 57.67 -56.43
CA ASN A 565 69.21 59.03 -56.29
C ASN A 565 70.55 59.03 -55.55
N GLN A 566 70.75 58.17 -54.55
CA GLN A 566 72.01 58.06 -53.82
C GLN A 566 73.12 57.48 -54.69
N GLN A 567 72.84 56.49 -55.55
CA GLN A 567 73.79 56.02 -56.57
C GLN A 567 74.12 57.10 -57.63
N LYS A 568 73.28 58.13 -57.80
CA LYS A 568 73.60 59.30 -58.63
C LYS A 568 74.49 60.29 -57.85
N MET A 569 74.21 60.52 -56.56
CA MET A 569 75.01 61.40 -55.68
C MET A 569 76.41 60.83 -55.37
N GLU A 570 76.55 59.51 -55.16
CA GLU A 570 77.84 58.87 -54.81
C GLU A 570 78.90 58.91 -55.94
N THR A 571 78.54 59.41 -57.12
CA THR A 571 79.53 59.74 -58.18
C THR A 571 80.06 61.18 -58.11
N LYS A 572 79.46 62.04 -57.27
CA LYS A 572 79.86 63.44 -57.02
C LYS A 572 79.49 63.92 -55.61
N GLU A 573 80.25 63.53 -54.61
CA GLU A 573 81.26 64.44 -54.02
C GLU A 573 82.10 63.70 -52.96
N SER A 574 83.19 64.32 -52.53
CA SER A 574 84.17 63.71 -51.63
C SER A 574 84.71 64.73 -50.64
N PHE A 575 85.47 64.25 -49.66
CA PHE A 575 86.24 65.00 -48.64
C PHE A 575 85.50 65.50 -47.38
N VAL A 576 85.91 64.87 -46.27
CA VAL A 576 86.14 65.45 -44.93
C VAL A 576 84.93 65.93 -44.10
N SER A 577 84.54 65.13 -43.11
CA SER A 577 84.69 65.53 -41.70
C SER A 577 84.48 64.42 -40.65
N HIS A 578 85.26 64.52 -39.57
CA HIS A 578 84.93 64.15 -38.19
C HIS A 578 84.39 62.75 -37.87
N ALA A 579 85.32 61.80 -37.66
CA ALA A 579 85.06 60.61 -36.87
C ALA A 579 85.14 60.92 -35.36
N HIS A 580 84.03 61.37 -34.73
CA HIS A 580 84.02 61.54 -33.25
C HIS A 580 82.66 61.41 -32.52
N GLU A 581 81.64 60.74 -33.09
CA GLU A 581 80.28 60.71 -32.48
C GLU A 581 79.58 59.33 -32.50
N SER A 582 80.31 58.26 -32.84
CA SER A 582 79.73 56.94 -33.21
C SER A 582 79.23 56.04 -32.07
N LYS A 583 78.82 56.58 -30.91
CA LYS A 583 78.47 55.78 -29.72
C LYS A 583 77.06 55.96 -29.16
N GLU A 584 76.41 57.10 -29.37
CA GLU A 584 75.01 57.29 -28.96
C GLU A 584 73.99 56.61 -29.90
N PRO A 585 74.00 56.81 -31.23
CA PRO A 585 73.05 56.14 -32.12
C PRO A 585 73.14 54.60 -32.04
N SER A 586 74.33 54.04 -31.77
CA SER A 586 74.48 52.59 -31.56
C SER A 586 73.79 52.09 -30.28
N ASN A 587 73.70 52.90 -29.22
CA ASN A 587 73.01 52.52 -27.99
C ASN A 587 71.48 52.66 -28.14
N GLU A 588 71.01 53.66 -28.88
CA GLU A 588 69.58 53.83 -29.17
C GLU A 588 69.06 52.75 -30.10
N LEU A 589 69.82 52.37 -31.13
CA LEU A 589 69.47 51.26 -32.02
C LEU A 589 69.43 49.92 -31.25
N MET A 590 70.33 49.69 -30.28
CA MET A 590 70.21 48.53 -29.38
C MET A 590 68.98 48.57 -28.48
N LYS A 591 68.58 49.73 -27.94
CA LYS A 591 67.35 49.87 -27.14
C LYS A 591 66.10 49.60 -27.99
N LEU A 592 65.99 50.23 -29.15
CA LEU A 592 64.88 50.05 -30.08
C LEU A 592 64.80 48.61 -30.59
N LYS A 593 65.94 47.96 -30.86
CA LYS A 593 65.96 46.54 -31.19
C LYS A 593 65.44 45.70 -30.02
N LYS A 594 65.90 45.93 -28.79
CA LYS A 594 65.42 45.19 -27.62
C LYS A 594 63.91 45.34 -27.41
N GLN A 595 63.36 46.54 -27.59
CA GLN A 595 61.92 46.79 -27.54
C GLN A 595 61.16 46.08 -28.67
N LEU A 596 61.73 46.00 -29.88
CA LEU A 596 61.15 45.24 -30.99
C LEU A 596 61.18 43.73 -30.71
N ASP A 597 62.29 43.20 -30.18
CA ASP A 597 62.42 41.80 -29.79
C ASP A 597 61.41 41.47 -28.66
N GLU A 598 61.24 42.35 -27.66
CA GLU A 598 60.21 42.25 -26.60
C GLU A 598 58.78 42.23 -27.16
N PHE A 599 58.42 43.14 -28.07
CA PHE A 599 57.09 43.14 -28.71
C PHE A 599 56.86 41.91 -29.62
N ILE A 600 57.91 41.29 -30.14
CA ILE A 600 57.81 40.03 -30.89
C ILE A 600 57.53 38.86 -29.93
N GLU A 601 58.18 38.80 -28.78
CA GLU A 601 57.92 37.81 -27.73
C GLU A 601 56.50 37.95 -27.15
N GLU A 602 56.05 39.17 -26.81
CA GLU A 602 54.66 39.42 -26.39
C GLU A 602 53.66 38.96 -27.46
N ARG A 603 53.86 39.38 -28.71
CA ARG A 603 52.98 38.98 -29.84
C ARG A 603 52.92 37.46 -30.00
N GLN A 604 54.02 36.75 -29.79
CA GLN A 604 54.03 35.30 -29.87
C GLN A 604 53.23 34.67 -28.71
N SER A 605 53.36 35.19 -27.48
CA SER A 605 52.51 34.77 -26.35
C SER A 605 51.02 34.95 -26.65
N TRP A 606 50.61 36.13 -27.15
CA TRP A 606 49.21 36.38 -27.52
C TRP A 606 48.68 35.42 -28.60
N LEU A 607 49.52 35.03 -29.57
CA LEU A 607 49.16 34.04 -30.59
C LEU A 607 49.00 32.64 -30.00
N ASP A 608 49.91 32.23 -29.12
CA ASP A 608 49.87 30.90 -28.50
C ASP A 608 48.73 30.77 -27.47
N GLU A 609 48.43 31.83 -26.71
CA GLU A 609 47.23 31.93 -25.89
C GLU A 609 45.95 31.85 -26.73
N MET A 610 45.87 32.56 -27.86
CA MET A 610 44.73 32.50 -28.78
C MET A 610 44.54 31.08 -29.34
N ASN A 611 45.63 30.42 -29.76
CA ASN A 611 45.63 29.04 -30.23
C ASN A 611 45.17 28.06 -29.12
N GLN A 612 45.65 28.24 -27.89
CA GLN A 612 45.20 27.47 -26.74
C GLN A 612 43.69 27.67 -26.48
N LYS A 613 43.20 28.91 -26.45
CA LYS A 613 41.77 29.20 -26.23
C LYS A 613 40.89 28.65 -27.35
N GLN A 614 41.37 28.63 -28.59
CA GLN A 614 40.67 28.00 -29.71
C GLN A 614 40.62 26.46 -29.56
N SER A 615 41.67 25.83 -29.03
CA SER A 615 41.69 24.40 -28.68
C SER A 615 40.73 24.07 -27.53
N GLU A 616 40.76 24.85 -26.43
CA GLU A 616 39.84 24.73 -25.30
C GLU A 616 38.38 24.87 -25.73
N LEU A 617 38.06 25.85 -26.58
CA LEU A 617 36.71 26.03 -27.15
C LEU A 617 36.31 24.82 -28.02
N GLY A 618 37.26 24.24 -28.75
CA GLY A 618 37.07 23.02 -29.52
C GLY A 618 36.68 21.81 -28.64
N THR A 619 37.39 21.59 -27.53
CA THR A 619 37.08 20.49 -26.60
C THR A 619 35.76 20.73 -25.86
N ALA A 620 35.49 21.95 -25.41
CA ALA A 620 34.23 22.35 -24.78
C ALA A 620 33.02 22.15 -25.73
N ARG A 621 33.17 22.44 -27.02
CA ARG A 621 32.11 22.19 -28.01
C ARG A 621 31.82 20.69 -28.18
N ILE A 622 32.84 19.84 -28.10
CA ILE A 622 32.70 18.37 -28.17
C ILE A 622 32.04 17.81 -26.90
N THR A 623 32.33 18.36 -25.71
CA THR A 623 31.67 17.91 -24.46
C THR A 623 30.20 18.33 -24.41
N VAL A 624 29.87 19.55 -24.84
CA VAL A 624 28.47 20.02 -24.98
C VAL A 624 27.67 19.12 -25.93
N GLU A 625 28.23 18.76 -27.09
CA GLU A 625 27.53 17.89 -28.05
C GLU A 625 27.33 16.47 -27.50
N LYS A 626 28.29 15.91 -26.76
CA LYS A 626 28.13 14.63 -26.06
C LYS A 626 27.06 14.68 -24.97
N LEU A 627 26.97 15.78 -24.21
CA LEU A 627 25.93 15.98 -23.21
C LEU A 627 24.54 16.06 -23.86
N ARG A 628 24.42 16.79 -24.97
CA ARG A 628 23.18 16.89 -25.77
C ARG A 628 22.70 15.54 -26.31
N GLN A 629 23.64 14.70 -26.77
CA GLN A 629 23.30 13.35 -27.23
C GLN A 629 22.80 12.46 -26.07
N ARG A 630 23.38 12.60 -24.87
CA ARG A 630 22.89 11.92 -23.66
C ARG A 630 21.52 12.44 -23.22
N GLU A 631 21.29 13.75 -23.28
CA GLU A 631 19.99 14.38 -23.00
C GLU A 631 18.89 13.83 -23.92
N HIS A 632 19.13 13.78 -25.23
CA HIS A 632 18.19 13.20 -26.19
C HIS A 632 17.86 11.72 -25.91
N PHE A 633 18.84 10.91 -25.46
CA PHE A 633 18.59 9.53 -25.06
C PHE A 633 17.70 9.45 -23.80
N MET A 634 18.03 10.21 -22.75
CA MET A 634 17.26 10.23 -21.50
C MET A 634 15.82 10.73 -21.70
N VAL A 635 15.60 11.70 -22.61
CA VAL A 635 14.24 12.15 -22.98
C VAL A 635 13.44 11.02 -23.63
N ALA A 636 14.02 10.28 -24.58
CA ALA A 636 13.36 9.16 -25.24
C ALA A 636 13.04 8.00 -24.27
N GLU A 637 13.95 7.71 -23.33
CA GLU A 637 13.73 6.74 -22.25
C GLU A 637 12.58 7.17 -21.32
N ILE A 638 12.53 8.45 -20.94
CA ILE A 638 11.42 9.02 -20.15
C ILE A 638 10.08 8.96 -20.91
N GLU A 639 10.07 9.16 -22.23
CA GLU A 639 8.86 9.03 -23.05
C GLU A 639 8.37 7.58 -23.14
N LEU A 640 9.28 6.62 -23.29
CA LEU A 640 8.95 5.19 -23.29
C LEU A 640 8.39 4.75 -21.92
N LEU A 641 9.05 5.14 -20.82
CA LEU A 641 8.58 4.86 -19.45
C LEU A 641 7.22 5.50 -19.16
N LYS A 642 6.92 6.70 -19.69
CA LYS A 642 5.58 7.32 -19.62
C LYS A 642 4.54 6.49 -20.35
N ALA A 643 4.85 6.00 -21.56
CA ALA A 643 3.96 5.15 -22.34
C ALA A 643 3.65 3.84 -21.61
N GLU A 644 4.67 3.14 -21.09
CA GLU A 644 4.50 1.92 -20.29
C GLU A 644 3.66 2.17 -19.03
N ASN A 645 3.94 3.25 -18.29
CA ASN A 645 3.18 3.65 -17.11
C ASN A 645 1.68 3.89 -17.43
N SER A 646 1.37 4.47 -18.61
CA SER A 646 -0.01 4.63 -19.08
C SER A 646 -0.70 3.29 -19.42
N ASN A 647 0.06 2.33 -19.97
CA ASN A 647 -0.43 0.99 -20.26
C ASN A 647 -0.73 0.22 -18.95
N TYR A 648 0.19 0.23 -17.99
CA TYR A 648 -0.02 -0.38 -16.68
C TYR A 648 -1.22 0.22 -15.94
N LYS A 649 -1.43 1.55 -15.98
CA LYS A 649 -2.65 2.18 -15.44
C LYS A 649 -3.92 1.68 -16.11
N THR A 650 -3.90 1.47 -17.42
CA THR A 650 -5.05 0.92 -18.18
C THR A 650 -5.34 -0.53 -17.78
N ILE A 651 -4.30 -1.36 -17.59
CA ILE A 651 -4.42 -2.74 -17.11
C ILE A 651 -5.00 -2.77 -15.68
N ILE A 652 -4.50 -1.91 -14.78
CA ILE A 652 -5.00 -1.80 -13.39
C ILE A 652 -6.49 -1.43 -13.37
N LEU A 653 -6.91 -0.44 -14.16
CA LEU A 653 -8.31 -0.02 -14.25
C LEU A 653 -9.24 -1.15 -14.75
N ASN A 654 -8.79 -1.95 -15.71
CA ASN A 654 -9.54 -3.11 -16.20
C ASN A 654 -9.67 -4.20 -15.12
N LEU A 655 -8.57 -4.56 -14.46
CA LEU A 655 -8.56 -5.55 -13.38
C LEU A 655 -9.40 -5.10 -12.19
N GLU A 656 -9.38 -3.82 -11.84
CA GLU A 656 -10.26 -3.23 -10.82
C GLU A 656 -11.75 -3.40 -11.16
N ASP A 657 -12.14 -3.20 -12.42
CA ASP A 657 -13.54 -3.36 -12.86
C ASP A 657 -13.95 -4.84 -12.91
N GLU A 658 -13.05 -5.75 -13.29
CA GLU A 658 -13.26 -7.20 -13.19
C GLU A 658 -13.45 -7.66 -11.73
N VAL A 659 -12.60 -7.20 -10.80
CA VAL A 659 -12.78 -7.46 -9.35
C VAL A 659 -14.13 -6.90 -8.88
N LYS A 660 -14.49 -5.66 -9.24
CA LYS A 660 -15.79 -5.06 -8.88
C LYS A 660 -16.98 -5.86 -9.44
N LYS A 661 -16.87 -6.44 -10.64
CA LYS A 661 -17.88 -7.36 -11.21
C LYS A 661 -17.95 -8.68 -10.44
N LEU A 662 -16.82 -9.32 -10.18
CA LEU A 662 -16.75 -10.61 -9.46
C LEU A 662 -17.25 -10.49 -8.02
N THR A 663 -16.89 -9.43 -7.29
CA THR A 663 -17.41 -9.18 -5.93
C THR A 663 -18.93 -8.96 -5.95
N ARG A 664 -19.48 -8.24 -6.93
CA ARG A 664 -20.94 -8.09 -7.11
C ARG A 664 -21.61 -9.44 -7.39
N GLN A 665 -21.00 -10.29 -8.22
CA GLN A 665 -21.52 -11.62 -8.56
C GLN A 665 -21.50 -12.57 -7.35
N GLN A 666 -20.39 -12.67 -6.61
CA GLN A 666 -20.34 -13.46 -5.36
C GLN A 666 -21.36 -12.96 -4.33
N ASN A 667 -21.49 -11.65 -4.15
CA ASN A 667 -22.44 -11.08 -3.20
C ASN A 667 -23.91 -11.33 -3.59
N LEU A 668 -24.21 -11.42 -4.89
CA LEU A 668 -25.51 -11.88 -5.39
C LEU A 668 -25.71 -13.38 -5.12
N GLN A 669 -24.72 -14.23 -5.42
CA GLN A 669 -24.80 -15.67 -5.22
C GLN A 669 -24.98 -16.04 -3.73
N LEU A 670 -24.27 -15.36 -2.82
CA LEU A 670 -24.42 -15.53 -1.38
C LEU A 670 -25.84 -15.16 -0.91
N ARG A 671 -26.42 -14.07 -1.43
CA ARG A 671 -27.81 -13.68 -1.13
C ARG A 671 -28.83 -14.69 -1.68
N ILE A 672 -28.60 -15.25 -2.87
CA ILE A 672 -29.45 -16.32 -3.43
C ILE A 672 -29.37 -17.57 -2.55
N ASN A 673 -28.17 -18.05 -2.23
CA ASN A 673 -27.97 -19.25 -1.41
C ASN A 673 -28.58 -19.09 0.00
N HIS A 674 -28.41 -17.92 0.64
CA HIS A 674 -29.05 -17.64 1.93
C HIS A 674 -30.58 -17.63 1.82
N HIS A 675 -31.14 -17.02 0.77
CA HIS A 675 -32.59 -16.98 0.58
C HIS A 675 -33.19 -18.38 0.32
N VAL A 676 -32.48 -19.24 -0.41
CA VAL A 676 -32.84 -20.67 -0.57
C VAL A 676 -32.82 -21.38 0.79
N LYS A 677 -31.73 -21.29 1.55
CA LYS A 677 -31.63 -21.96 2.86
C LYS A 677 -32.72 -21.51 3.83
N THR A 678 -32.96 -20.20 3.95
CA THR A 678 -34.05 -19.66 4.79
C THR A 678 -35.43 -20.12 4.32
N LYS A 679 -35.64 -20.35 3.01
CA LYS A 679 -36.89 -20.89 2.47
C LYS A 679 -37.07 -22.38 2.80
N GLU A 680 -35.99 -23.16 2.80
CA GLU A 680 -35.97 -24.57 3.20
C GLU A 680 -36.23 -24.73 4.71
N GLU A 681 -35.56 -23.93 5.54
CA GLU A 681 -35.77 -23.87 7.00
C GLU A 681 -37.23 -23.51 7.32
N ASN A 682 -37.80 -22.49 6.68
CA ASN A 682 -39.21 -22.15 6.83
C ASN A 682 -40.16 -23.28 6.35
N ALA A 683 -39.81 -24.00 5.28
CA ALA A 683 -40.60 -25.14 4.80
C ALA A 683 -40.51 -26.38 5.71
N LEU A 684 -39.45 -26.50 6.51
CA LEU A 684 -39.33 -27.52 7.57
C LEU A 684 -40.14 -27.11 8.81
N LEU A 685 -39.96 -25.88 9.30
CA LEU A 685 -40.72 -25.32 10.43
C LEU A 685 -42.23 -25.34 10.18
N LYS A 686 -42.68 -25.05 8.95
CA LYS A 686 -44.10 -25.14 8.58
C LYS A 686 -44.63 -26.56 8.71
N ARG A 687 -43.90 -27.58 8.21
CA ARG A 687 -44.29 -29.00 8.35
C ARG A 687 -44.33 -29.44 9.82
N GLN A 688 -43.34 -29.03 10.63
CA GLN A 688 -43.33 -29.31 12.07
C GLN A 688 -44.53 -28.66 12.78
N ASN A 689 -44.89 -27.42 12.43
CA ASN A 689 -46.04 -26.72 13.01
C ASN A 689 -47.38 -27.34 12.55
N GLU A 690 -47.47 -27.81 11.30
CA GLU A 690 -48.59 -28.61 10.80
C GLU A 690 -48.73 -29.95 11.56
N GLU A 691 -47.62 -30.64 11.83
CA GLU A 691 -47.59 -31.89 12.60
C GLU A 691 -47.92 -31.68 14.09
N LEU A 692 -47.43 -30.60 14.71
CA LEU A 692 -47.85 -30.20 16.06
C LEU A 692 -49.34 -29.84 16.08
N SER A 693 -49.86 -29.19 15.04
CA SER A 693 -51.28 -28.86 14.91
C SER A 693 -52.18 -30.10 14.75
N THR A 694 -51.72 -31.16 14.07
CA THR A 694 -52.48 -32.43 13.99
C THR A 694 -52.41 -33.19 15.31
N LYS A 695 -51.24 -33.26 15.96
CA LYS A 695 -51.09 -33.85 17.31
C LYS A 695 -51.96 -33.14 18.34
N LEU A 696 -52.01 -31.80 18.33
CA LEU A 696 -52.87 -31.00 19.21
C LEU A 696 -54.35 -31.34 19.01
N LYS A 697 -54.81 -31.42 17.74
CA LYS A 697 -56.19 -31.82 17.40
C LYS A 697 -56.51 -33.25 17.88
N GLN A 698 -55.57 -34.19 17.72
CA GLN A 698 -55.73 -35.58 18.17
C GLN A 698 -55.79 -35.68 19.70
N LEU A 699 -54.93 -34.95 20.42
CA LEU A 699 -54.96 -34.86 21.88
C LEU A 699 -56.25 -34.21 22.37
N GLY A 700 -56.72 -33.14 21.71
CA GLY A 700 -58.01 -32.50 22.00
C GLY A 700 -59.20 -33.46 21.82
N ALA A 701 -59.21 -34.26 20.74
CA ALA A 701 -60.23 -35.28 20.51
C ALA A 701 -60.18 -36.42 21.55
N ASN A 702 -58.98 -36.84 21.96
CA ASN A 702 -58.81 -37.82 23.04
C ASN A 702 -59.28 -37.26 24.40
N LEU A 703 -58.93 -36.02 24.72
CA LEU A 703 -59.34 -35.35 25.96
C LEU A 703 -60.86 -35.10 26.01
N ALA A 704 -61.49 -34.80 24.86
CA ALA A 704 -62.94 -34.75 24.75
C ALA A 704 -63.57 -36.13 25.02
N ARG A 705 -63.01 -37.21 24.45
CA ARG A 705 -63.48 -38.58 24.68
C ARG A 705 -63.34 -39.01 26.15
N THR A 706 -62.20 -38.76 26.78
CA THR A 706 -62.01 -39.12 28.20
C THR A 706 -62.87 -38.27 29.14
N LYS A 707 -63.18 -37.01 28.79
CA LYS A 707 -64.17 -36.21 29.53
C LYS A 707 -65.59 -36.78 29.41
N GLU A 708 -65.98 -37.20 28.21
CA GLU A 708 -67.27 -37.85 27.95
C GLU A 708 -67.38 -39.21 28.67
N GLU A 709 -66.32 -40.02 28.66
CA GLU A 709 -66.24 -41.27 29.43
C GLU A 709 -66.31 -41.01 30.95
N LEU A 710 -65.58 -40.02 31.46
CA LEU A 710 -65.61 -39.61 32.87
C LEU A 710 -67.02 -39.11 33.27
N ALA A 711 -67.70 -38.36 32.41
CA ALA A 711 -69.07 -37.92 32.62
C ALA A 711 -70.04 -39.11 32.71
N ARG A 712 -69.89 -40.12 31.84
CA ARG A 712 -70.66 -41.37 31.90
C ARG A 712 -70.40 -42.16 33.20
N TYR A 713 -69.15 -42.28 33.63
CA TYR A 713 -68.79 -42.93 34.91
C TYR A 713 -69.33 -42.17 36.14
N ARG A 714 -69.44 -40.84 36.08
CA ARG A 714 -70.09 -40.04 37.13
C ARG A 714 -71.59 -40.33 37.18
N VAL A 715 -72.26 -40.32 36.02
CA VAL A 715 -73.69 -40.67 35.88
C VAL A 715 -73.99 -42.08 36.42
N SER A 716 -73.18 -43.09 36.07
CA SER A 716 -73.38 -44.46 36.57
C SER A 716 -73.19 -44.59 38.09
N ASN A 717 -72.41 -43.70 38.69
CA ASN A 717 -72.22 -43.60 40.15
C ASN A 717 -73.20 -42.62 40.82
N GLY A 718 -74.25 -42.17 40.12
CA GLY A 718 -75.29 -41.29 40.67
C GLY A 718 -74.86 -39.83 40.91
N LYS A 719 -73.74 -39.39 40.32
CA LYS A 719 -73.22 -38.01 40.42
C LYS A 719 -73.46 -37.23 39.14
N ASN A 720 -73.48 -35.90 39.23
CA ASN A 720 -73.66 -35.05 38.05
C ASN A 720 -72.49 -35.25 37.06
N PRO A 721 -72.74 -35.51 35.76
CA PRO A 721 -71.67 -35.59 34.76
C PRO A 721 -70.79 -34.32 34.75
N TYR A 722 -71.44 -33.17 34.92
CA TYR A 722 -70.85 -31.82 34.93
C TYR A 722 -70.76 -31.24 36.35
N GLU A 723 -70.60 -32.08 37.39
CA GLU A 723 -70.07 -31.61 38.68
C GLU A 723 -68.66 -31.04 38.44
N GLN A 724 -68.60 -29.72 38.23
CA GLN A 724 -67.57 -28.91 38.85
C GLN A 724 -67.73 -29.11 40.36
N ILE A 725 -66.69 -29.60 41.01
CA ILE A 725 -66.69 -29.69 42.46
C ILE A 725 -66.76 -28.23 42.96
N GLU A 726 -67.64 -27.91 43.90
CA GLU A 726 -67.70 -26.54 44.48
C GLU A 726 -66.32 -26.13 45.06
N GLU A 727 -65.56 -27.14 45.50
CA GLU A 727 -64.15 -27.06 45.89
C GLU A 727 -63.22 -26.60 44.75
N GLU A 728 -63.47 -26.95 43.49
CA GLU A 728 -62.68 -26.48 42.33
C GLU A 728 -62.92 -24.98 42.07
N GLU A 729 -64.16 -24.50 42.14
CA GLU A 729 -64.44 -23.06 42.03
C GLU A 729 -63.95 -22.28 43.25
N LEU A 730 -64.05 -22.85 44.45
CA LEU A 730 -63.46 -22.30 45.68
C LEU A 730 -61.93 -22.24 45.59
N LEU A 731 -61.27 -23.24 45.00
CA LEU A 731 -59.83 -23.26 44.78
C LEU A 731 -59.40 -22.28 43.69
N ARG A 732 -60.16 -22.15 42.59
CA ARG A 732 -59.96 -21.10 41.57
C ARG A 732 -60.06 -19.71 42.19
N LYS A 733 -61.09 -19.45 43.00
CA LYS A 733 -61.26 -18.17 43.70
C LYS A 733 -60.12 -17.90 44.70
N LYS A 734 -59.70 -18.90 45.47
CA LYS A 734 -58.52 -18.78 46.36
C LYS A 734 -57.22 -18.58 45.60
N LEU A 735 -57.09 -19.14 44.39
CA LEU A 735 -55.95 -18.91 43.52
C LEU A 735 -55.96 -17.46 43.00
N ASP A 736 -57.09 -16.95 42.51
CA ASP A 736 -57.23 -15.55 42.09
C ASP A 736 -56.97 -14.56 43.25
N GLU A 737 -57.48 -14.85 44.46
CA GLU A 737 -57.22 -14.07 45.68
C GLU A 737 -55.72 -14.09 46.05
N SER A 738 -55.05 -15.23 45.88
CA SER A 738 -53.59 -15.39 46.08
C SER A 738 -52.76 -14.69 45.01
N GLU A 739 -53.17 -14.76 43.74
CA GLU A 739 -52.54 -14.06 42.60
C GLU A 739 -52.67 -12.54 42.75
N GLN A 740 -53.82 -12.03 43.20
CA GLN A 740 -54.02 -10.62 43.53
C GLN A 740 -53.16 -10.19 44.72
N TYR A 741 -53.06 -11.01 45.77
CA TYR A 741 -52.17 -10.73 46.90
C TYR A 741 -50.70 -10.71 46.47
N ARG A 742 -50.26 -11.70 45.68
CA ARG A 742 -48.91 -11.80 45.09
C ARG A 742 -48.59 -10.60 44.20
N SER A 743 -49.56 -10.13 43.42
CA SER A 743 -49.41 -8.95 42.56
C SER A 743 -49.26 -7.66 43.36
N ARG A 744 -50.10 -7.43 44.38
CA ARG A 744 -49.96 -6.30 45.31
C ARG A 744 -48.63 -6.35 46.09
N LEU A 745 -48.15 -7.54 46.46
CA LEU A 745 -46.86 -7.70 47.11
C LEU A 745 -45.69 -7.36 46.18
N ALA A 746 -45.76 -7.76 44.90
CA ALA A 746 -44.77 -7.39 43.88
C ALA A 746 -44.78 -5.88 43.58
N GLU A 747 -45.96 -5.26 43.52
CA GLU A 747 -46.13 -3.81 43.36
C GLU A 747 -45.53 -3.04 44.55
N ASN A 748 -45.83 -3.46 45.79
CA ASN A 748 -45.23 -2.91 47.01
C ASN A 748 -43.70 -3.07 47.04
N LEU A 749 -43.17 -4.23 46.63
CA LEU A 749 -41.73 -4.47 46.55
C LEU A 749 -41.07 -3.60 45.46
N SER A 750 -41.71 -3.40 44.31
CA SER A 750 -41.23 -2.49 43.26
C SER A 750 -41.19 -1.04 43.75
N GLY A 751 -42.26 -0.57 44.41
CA GLY A 751 -42.31 0.74 45.03
C GLY A 751 -41.24 0.95 46.12
N LEU A 752 -40.93 -0.09 46.90
CA LEU A 752 -39.82 -0.08 47.86
C LEU A 752 -38.46 0.03 47.14
N CYS A 753 -38.25 -0.75 46.07
CA CYS A 753 -37.01 -0.71 45.28
C CYS A 753 -36.79 0.68 44.67
N ALA A 754 -37.81 1.25 44.02
CA ALA A 754 -37.77 2.60 43.46
C ALA A 754 -37.52 3.68 44.54
N SER A 755 -38.08 3.51 45.74
CA SER A 755 -37.83 4.41 46.88
C SER A 755 -36.38 4.36 47.36
N ILE A 756 -35.77 3.17 47.42
CA ILE A 756 -34.36 2.99 47.81
C ILE A 756 -33.44 3.61 46.75
N LEU A 757 -33.67 3.33 45.46
CA LEU A 757 -32.91 3.92 44.35
C LEU A 757 -32.99 5.46 44.36
N LYS A 758 -34.16 6.01 44.68
CA LYS A 758 -34.38 7.46 44.81
C LYS A 758 -33.60 8.07 45.99
N VAL A 759 -33.52 7.38 47.14
CA VAL A 759 -32.72 7.83 48.30
C VAL A 759 -31.21 7.72 48.01
N ALA A 760 -30.78 6.75 47.20
CA ALA A 760 -29.40 6.63 46.74
C ALA A 760 -28.98 7.67 45.67
N GLY A 761 -29.94 8.44 45.12
CA GLY A 761 -29.68 9.48 44.13
C GLY A 761 -29.64 8.99 42.67
N VAL A 762 -30.15 7.79 42.39
CA VAL A 762 -30.23 7.24 41.03
C VAL A 762 -31.27 8.02 40.21
N GLN A 763 -30.87 8.56 39.06
CA GLN A 763 -31.79 9.21 38.12
C GLN A 763 -32.67 8.16 37.42
N ASN A 764 -33.97 8.44 37.30
CA ASN A 764 -35.01 7.55 36.77
C ASN A 764 -35.17 6.20 37.53
N PRO A 765 -35.55 6.22 38.82
CA PRO A 765 -35.71 5.01 39.64
C PRO A 765 -36.89 4.10 39.20
N GLU A 766 -37.81 4.60 38.37
CA GLU A 766 -39.02 3.87 37.95
C GLU A 766 -38.75 2.87 36.81
N SER A 767 -37.79 3.17 35.92
CA SER A 767 -37.41 2.29 34.79
C SER A 767 -36.42 1.18 35.15
N ASP A 768 -35.83 1.24 36.35
CA ASP A 768 -34.65 0.46 36.72
C ASP A 768 -34.80 -0.31 38.05
N SER A 769 -36.06 -0.46 38.49
CA SER A 769 -36.54 -0.96 39.79
C SER A 769 -36.36 -2.47 40.03
N SER A 770 -35.12 -2.96 39.88
CA SER A 770 -34.76 -4.35 40.23
C SER A 770 -34.37 -4.49 41.72
N LEU A 771 -34.72 -5.63 42.32
CA LEU A 771 -34.39 -5.97 43.71
C LEU A 771 -32.87 -5.98 43.98
N LEU A 772 -32.07 -6.39 42.99
CA LEU A 772 -30.60 -6.39 43.07
C LEU A 772 -30.04 -4.96 43.18
N LYS A 773 -30.36 -4.08 42.23
CA LYS A 773 -29.90 -2.67 42.26
C LYS A 773 -30.34 -1.95 43.54
N ALA A 774 -31.57 -2.20 44.00
CA ALA A 774 -32.04 -1.64 45.26
C ALA A 774 -31.25 -2.17 46.47
N SER A 775 -30.93 -3.47 46.52
CA SER A 775 -30.08 -4.06 47.57
C SER A 775 -28.66 -3.48 47.56
N GLU A 776 -28.04 -3.36 46.38
CA GLU A 776 -26.71 -2.77 46.19
C GLU A 776 -26.67 -1.32 46.68
N CYS A 777 -27.61 -0.49 46.24
CA CYS A 777 -27.75 0.90 46.71
C CYS A 777 -28.05 1.01 48.21
N LEU A 778 -28.77 0.05 48.81
CA LEU A 778 -29.03 0.05 50.26
C LEU A 778 -27.77 -0.26 51.07
N ASN A 779 -26.93 -1.19 50.59
CA ASN A 779 -25.63 -1.49 51.21
C ASN A 779 -24.66 -0.30 51.09
N GLU A 780 -24.64 0.38 49.94
CA GLU A 780 -23.84 1.60 49.74
C GLU A 780 -24.30 2.75 50.64
N LEU A 781 -25.62 2.97 50.76
CA LEU A 781 -26.20 3.92 51.71
C LEU A 781 -25.83 3.56 53.17
N GLN A 782 -25.87 2.28 53.54
CA GLN A 782 -25.49 1.83 54.89
C GLN A 782 -24.00 2.10 55.18
N TYR A 783 -23.11 1.83 54.23
CA TYR A 783 -21.69 2.17 54.35
C TYR A 783 -21.47 3.68 54.46
N ARG A 784 -22.16 4.47 53.64
CA ARG A 784 -22.10 5.94 53.66
C ARG A 784 -22.61 6.54 54.97
N ILE A 785 -23.69 5.98 55.54
CA ILE A 785 -24.20 6.36 56.87
C ILE A 785 -23.20 5.99 57.96
N GLY A 786 -22.60 4.79 57.92
CA GLY A 786 -21.56 4.39 58.88
C GLY A 786 -20.32 5.29 58.83
N SER A 787 -19.90 5.68 57.63
CA SER A 787 -18.81 6.65 57.41
C SER A 787 -19.15 8.03 58.02
N LEU A 788 -20.33 8.56 57.73
CA LEU A 788 -20.81 9.84 58.29
C LEU A 788 -21.01 9.78 59.81
N GLN A 789 -21.41 8.63 60.37
CA GLN A 789 -21.48 8.42 61.82
C GLN A 789 -20.09 8.45 62.46
N SER A 790 -19.11 7.77 61.85
CA SER A 790 -17.71 7.83 62.28
C SER A 790 -17.13 9.24 62.18
N GLU A 791 -17.41 9.97 61.11
CA GLU A 791 -17.01 11.38 60.95
C GLU A 791 -17.69 12.28 62.00
N VAL A 792 -18.98 12.08 62.30
CA VAL A 792 -19.67 12.80 63.38
C VAL A 792 -19.11 12.44 64.76
N GLU A 793 -18.68 11.20 65.00
CA GLU A 793 -18.04 10.80 66.26
C GLU A 793 -16.61 11.36 66.39
N ASP A 794 -15.82 11.39 65.32
CA ASP A 794 -14.52 12.04 65.29
C ASP A 794 -14.64 13.57 65.40
N LEU A 795 -15.62 14.20 64.76
CA LEU A 795 -15.95 15.61 64.98
C LEU A 795 -16.41 15.87 66.43
N LYS A 796 -17.16 14.95 67.05
CA LYS A 796 -17.58 15.05 68.45
C LYS A 796 -16.42 14.83 69.43
N LEU A 797 -15.45 13.98 69.07
CA LEU A 797 -14.17 13.83 69.78
C LEU A 797 -13.28 15.05 69.61
N LYS A 798 -13.16 15.60 68.40
CA LYS A 798 -12.46 16.86 68.12
C LYS A 798 -13.10 18.03 68.87
N CYS A 799 -14.42 18.13 68.92
CA CYS A 799 -15.13 19.14 69.71
C CYS A 799 -14.90 18.94 71.21
N LYS A 800 -14.93 17.70 71.74
CA LYS A 800 -14.53 17.41 73.12
C LYS A 800 -13.09 17.83 73.41
N LEU A 801 -12.15 17.47 72.54
CA LEU A 801 -10.73 17.86 72.65
C LEU A 801 -10.54 19.37 72.51
N PHE A 802 -11.37 20.07 71.72
CA PHE A 802 -11.36 21.53 71.66
C PHE A 802 -11.92 22.16 72.94
N HIS A 803 -12.92 21.54 73.55
CA HIS A 803 -13.50 21.96 74.83
C HIS A 803 -12.54 21.69 76.00
N GLU A 804 -11.92 20.51 76.07
CA GLU A 804 -10.85 20.21 77.03
C GLU A 804 -9.63 21.11 76.81
N LYS A 805 -9.25 21.40 75.55
CA LYS A 805 -8.19 22.35 75.23
C LYS A 805 -8.56 23.79 75.61
N ALA A 806 -9.84 24.17 75.54
CA ALA A 806 -10.34 25.44 76.06
C ALA A 806 -10.27 25.47 77.60
N CYS A 807 -10.79 24.46 78.30
CA CYS A 807 -10.68 24.33 79.75
C CYS A 807 -9.23 24.26 80.24
N LEU A 808 -8.32 23.63 79.49
CA LEU A 808 -6.87 23.62 79.77
C LEU A 808 -6.17 24.95 79.40
N SER A 809 -6.80 25.79 78.58
CA SER A 809 -6.36 27.17 78.34
C SER A 809 -6.85 28.10 79.46
N GLU A 810 -8.08 27.92 79.94
CA GLU A 810 -8.65 28.60 81.12
C GLU A 810 -7.85 28.24 82.39
N LEU A 811 -7.60 26.95 82.64
CA LEU A 811 -6.73 26.44 83.71
C LEU A 811 -5.25 26.88 83.60
N ARG A 812 -4.83 27.44 82.46
CA ARG A 812 -3.51 28.10 82.30
C ARG A 812 -3.57 29.62 82.38
N SER A 813 -4.75 30.23 82.34
CA SER A 813 -4.93 31.68 82.27
C SER A 813 -5.36 32.29 83.61
N ASP A 814 -6.33 31.70 84.29
CA ASP A 814 -6.93 32.28 85.51
C ASP A 814 -6.69 31.43 86.76
N SER A 815 -5.43 31.44 87.20
CA SER A 815 -5.02 30.94 88.51
C SER A 815 -5.23 31.99 89.63
N SER A 816 -6.38 32.66 89.64
CA SER A 816 -6.68 33.73 90.62
C SER A 816 -8.17 33.92 90.91
N SER A 817 -8.53 33.91 92.21
CA SER A 817 -9.83 34.28 92.81
C SER A 817 -11.05 33.45 92.40
N TRP A 818 -12.14 33.31 93.17
CA TRP A 818 -12.44 33.18 94.60
C TRP A 818 -13.99 33.10 94.73
N CYS A 819 -14.51 32.64 95.86
CA CYS A 819 -15.89 32.86 96.33
C CYS A 819 -17.10 32.29 95.51
N SER A 820 -17.60 31.14 96.00
CA SER A 820 -19.00 30.93 96.49
C SER A 820 -20.23 31.24 95.61
N GLY A 821 -21.17 30.28 95.50
CA GLY A 821 -22.51 30.57 94.97
C GLY A 821 -23.51 29.40 94.99
N THR A 822 -24.34 29.35 96.03
CA THR A 822 -25.46 28.43 96.30
C THR A 822 -26.51 28.18 95.19
N LYS A 823 -26.98 26.92 95.14
CA LYS A 823 -28.40 26.47 95.09
C LYS A 823 -29.27 26.48 93.80
N GLU A 824 -29.99 25.35 93.68
CA GLU A 824 -31.44 25.17 93.39
C GLU A 824 -32.05 25.03 91.97
N HIS A 825 -32.89 24.00 91.87
CA HIS A 825 -34.19 23.89 91.19
C HIS A 825 -34.39 24.13 89.67
N SER A 826 -34.41 22.98 88.96
CA SER A 826 -35.62 22.44 88.29
C SER A 826 -36.13 22.96 86.92
N THR A 827 -37.01 22.12 86.35
CA THR A 827 -37.98 22.35 85.25
C THR A 827 -37.45 22.32 83.81
N SER A 828 -38.15 21.54 82.97
CA SER A 828 -38.28 21.76 81.54
C SER A 828 -39.21 22.95 81.27
N PRO A 829 -39.16 23.52 80.05
CA PRO A 829 -40.40 23.60 79.29
C PRO A 829 -40.22 23.18 77.82
N SER A 830 -41.25 23.37 77.01
CA SER A 830 -41.43 22.80 75.67
C SER A 830 -41.76 23.84 74.59
N LEU A 831 -41.79 23.38 73.33
CA LEU A 831 -42.40 24.00 72.14
C LEU A 831 -41.89 25.38 71.63
N CYS A 832 -41.26 25.34 70.45
CA CYS A 832 -41.73 26.07 69.26
C CYS A 832 -41.18 25.32 68.03
N ARG A 833 -42.00 24.67 67.18
CA ARG A 833 -42.94 25.18 66.16
C ARG A 833 -42.24 25.70 64.90
N SER A 834 -42.68 25.20 63.75
CA SER A 834 -42.02 25.26 62.43
C SER A 834 -41.93 26.66 61.81
N PRO A 835 -41.13 26.79 60.75
CA PRO A 835 -41.74 27.11 59.45
C PRO A 835 -41.44 26.09 58.34
N SER A 836 -42.28 26.09 57.32
CA SER A 836 -42.21 25.26 56.11
C SER A 836 -41.83 26.10 54.88
N ILE A 837 -40.91 25.61 54.05
CA ILE A 837 -40.64 26.00 52.64
C ILE A 837 -39.57 24.97 52.17
N SER A 838 -39.89 23.94 51.37
CA SER A 838 -40.32 23.89 49.95
C SER A 838 -39.15 23.93 48.95
N SER A 839 -39.04 22.87 48.13
CA SER A 839 -38.34 22.77 46.83
C SER A 839 -36.88 23.25 46.75
N PHE A 840 -35.96 22.29 46.79
CA PHE A 840 -34.71 22.35 46.01
C PHE A 840 -34.93 21.74 44.61
N PRO A 841 -34.16 22.16 43.58
CA PRO A 841 -33.78 21.29 42.48
C PRO A 841 -32.73 20.25 42.92
#